data_AF-A0A2V9RAL5-F1
#
_entry.id   AF-A0A2V9RAL5-F1
#
_cell.length_a   1.000
_cell.length_b   1.000
_cell.length_c   1.000
_cell.angle_alpha   90.00
_cell.angle_beta   90.00
_cell.angle_gamma   90.00
#
_symmetry.space_group_name_H-M   'P 1'
#
loop_
_entity.id
_entity.type
_entity.pdbx_description
1 polymer ?
#
loop_
_entity_poly.entity_id
_entity_poly.type
_entity_poly.pdbx_seq_one_letter_code
_entity_poly.pdbx_strand_id
1 'polypeptide(L)'
;MVFTNNDNAYQTALDLADAGISVAGVVDARPDPSGALPEQVRQKGIEVIGAHVVVGVQGKKRVKGVEIMPLDTSGDSVEGKARRIACDLVAVSGGWTPTVHLHCQSGGKARWDHDKACFVPGQSVQPERSAGSCNGRFTLNECLFEGFVAGAEAAHSAGFGNGKFTGRVPTTAMIAEEPLLPMWVVPSRASISREHKQFVDLQADVSAADLLLAVREGYESIELVKRYTTLAMGTDQGKLSSINGMGILAKTLGKDIPSVGTTKYRPAYTPVSFGALASRDIGQLFDPVRKTAMHQWHEEAGAKFENVGQWKRPWYYPRRGETMHDTVNRECLATRSSVGILDASTLGKIDVQGPDAAEFLNRVYTNDRIKLAIGRCSYGFMLGEDGMVMDDGVTARFSQNHFVLTTTTGGASRVMAWLERWLQTEWPDLKVYLTSVTDHWATLSVAGPNSRRLITELCDDIDFSSQAFPFMSFREGTVAGAPARVFRISFSGERAYEINIPANYARAVWDALMETGKKYDITPYGTETMHVLRAEKGYIIAGQDTDGSVTPVDLGMDWIMSKHKDFLGKRSLSRPDSLRKDRKQLVGLLAETPTEVLPEGGQIVVDPSAPLPMEMMGHVTSSYFSACLGRSIALAVVKGGHTRIGQTVYVSHADGRTVRAVIAKPVFYDPEGARQRIEGGSTDSDSVNRSAFRLRRESPLVQFNGAEPGKSQNERIGVQLCERPFLGHLNLRGNPADLAFLQGVERVLGFALPLKPNTVAESRELTALWLGPDEWLLLTPPDREAGIAQALRNSLGNLFFAIIDISSGQTVINIRGNQARDVLAKGCSLDLHPRHFYPGCCAQTHIAKATVLIRQQDHSPSFDLVVRRSFAEYLALWLKDAAQEYGLVTGSMQPIGKLFQRHEDARQVQ
;
A
#
# COMPACT_ATOMS: atom_id res chain seq x y z
N MET A 1 8.99 45.28 -33.84
CA MET A 1 9.91 44.66 -34.81
C MET A 1 9.63 43.17 -34.84
N VAL A 2 9.61 42.54 -36.00
CA VAL A 2 9.53 41.08 -36.14
C VAL A 2 10.86 40.57 -36.67
N PHE A 3 11.41 39.52 -36.07
CA PHE A 3 12.63 38.85 -36.52
C PHE A 3 12.35 37.37 -36.78
N THR A 4 12.69 36.87 -37.96
CA THR A 4 12.34 35.50 -38.36
C THR A 4 13.33 34.84 -39.31
N ASN A 5 13.17 33.52 -39.43
CA ASN A 5 13.80 32.67 -40.43
C ASN A 5 12.76 31.81 -41.21
N ASN A 6 11.47 32.14 -41.12
CA ASN A 6 10.36 31.38 -41.68
C ASN A 6 9.12 32.26 -41.94
N ASP A 7 8.16 31.73 -42.71
CA ASP A 7 6.97 32.50 -43.12
C ASP A 7 5.94 32.75 -42.02
N ASN A 8 5.94 31.95 -40.95
CA ASN A 8 4.92 32.03 -39.91
C ASN A 8 4.89 33.42 -39.23
N ALA A 9 6.05 34.08 -39.11
CA ALA A 9 6.15 35.38 -38.46
C ALA A 9 5.50 36.52 -39.26
N TYR A 10 5.34 36.37 -40.58
CA TYR A 10 4.67 37.38 -41.40
C TYR A 10 3.19 37.49 -41.03
N GLN A 11 2.54 36.39 -40.66
CA GLN A 11 1.18 36.43 -40.12
C GLN A 11 1.10 37.29 -38.86
N THR A 12 2.08 37.17 -37.95
CA THR A 12 2.15 38.04 -36.76
C THR A 12 2.30 39.52 -37.14
N ALA A 13 3.11 39.83 -38.17
CA ALA A 13 3.24 41.21 -38.65
C ALA A 13 1.93 41.75 -39.24
N LEU A 14 1.21 40.93 -40.03
CA LEU A 14 -0.08 41.27 -40.61
C LEU A 14 -1.13 41.49 -39.52
N ASP A 15 -1.25 40.57 -38.56
CA ASP A 15 -2.23 40.66 -37.47
C ASP A 15 -2.01 41.89 -36.59
N LEU A 16 -0.74 42.22 -36.29
CA LEU A 16 -0.40 43.46 -35.58
C LEU A 16 -0.80 44.70 -36.37
N ALA A 17 -0.50 44.73 -37.67
CA ALA A 17 -0.87 45.85 -38.53
C ALA A 17 -2.38 46.02 -38.67
N ASP A 18 -3.12 44.91 -38.81
CA ASP A 18 -4.59 44.91 -38.88
C ASP A 18 -5.24 45.32 -37.56
N ALA A 19 -4.58 45.07 -36.43
CA ALA A 19 -4.98 45.59 -35.13
C ALA A 19 -4.59 47.08 -34.92
N GLY A 20 -4.01 47.75 -35.93
CA GLY A 20 -3.57 49.15 -35.86
C GLY A 20 -2.25 49.37 -35.12
N ILE A 21 -1.47 48.31 -34.86
CA ILE A 21 -0.17 48.39 -34.21
C ILE A 21 0.91 48.66 -35.26
N SER A 22 1.75 49.68 -35.01
CA SER A 22 2.84 50.03 -35.92
C SER A 22 3.95 48.99 -35.92
N VAL A 23 4.13 48.29 -37.04
CA VAL A 23 5.22 47.33 -37.24
C VAL A 23 6.42 48.05 -37.86
N ALA A 24 7.48 48.24 -37.07
CA ALA A 24 8.70 48.94 -37.51
C ALA A 24 9.48 48.25 -38.66
N GLY A 25 9.15 47.01 -38.98
CA GLY A 25 9.78 46.19 -40.02
C GLY A 25 9.74 44.70 -39.67
N VAL A 26 9.98 43.87 -40.69
CA VAL A 26 10.22 42.43 -40.59
C VAL A 26 11.65 42.17 -41.06
N VAL A 27 12.49 41.66 -40.16
CA VAL A 27 13.87 41.24 -40.45
C VAL A 27 13.86 39.74 -40.70
N ASP A 28 14.24 39.33 -41.89
CA ASP A 28 14.26 37.92 -42.29
C ASP A 28 15.69 37.49 -42.60
N ALA A 29 16.11 36.40 -41.95
CA ALA A 29 17.42 35.81 -42.17
C ALA A 29 17.57 35.20 -43.57
N ARG A 30 16.46 34.86 -44.25
CA ARG A 30 16.48 34.26 -45.58
C ARG A 30 16.87 35.30 -46.64
N PRO A 31 17.64 34.92 -47.68
CA PRO A 31 18.25 35.87 -48.60
C PRO A 31 17.24 36.68 -49.43
N ASP A 32 16.16 36.05 -49.87
CA ASP A 32 15.11 36.69 -50.68
C ASP A 32 13.74 36.17 -50.25
N PRO A 33 13.14 36.70 -49.16
CA PRO A 33 11.85 36.25 -48.68
C PRO A 33 10.75 36.64 -49.68
N SER A 34 10.13 35.63 -50.29
CA SER A 34 9.14 35.79 -51.34
C SER A 34 7.85 35.02 -51.02
N GLY A 35 6.79 35.24 -51.78
CA GLY A 35 5.54 34.50 -51.64
C GLY A 35 4.40 35.33 -51.04
N ALA A 36 3.29 34.66 -50.74
CA ALA A 36 2.03 35.36 -50.49
C ALA A 36 2.05 36.22 -49.21
N LEU A 37 2.72 35.77 -48.15
CA LEU A 37 2.74 36.47 -46.86
C LEU A 37 3.72 37.67 -46.85
N PRO A 38 4.99 37.55 -47.29
CA PRO A 38 5.89 38.70 -47.39
C PRO A 38 5.32 39.81 -48.29
N GLU A 39 4.71 39.47 -49.42
CA GLU A 39 4.10 40.44 -50.34
C GLU A 39 2.92 41.18 -49.69
N GLN A 40 2.08 40.50 -48.91
CA GLN A 40 1.01 41.15 -48.16
C GLN A 40 1.55 42.13 -47.11
N VAL A 41 2.65 41.79 -46.43
CA VAL A 41 3.31 42.70 -45.47
C VAL A 41 3.85 43.93 -46.20
N ARG A 42 4.50 43.75 -47.37
CA ARG A 42 4.96 44.87 -48.23
C ARG A 42 3.78 45.75 -48.67
N GLN A 43 2.64 45.16 -49.04
CA GLN A 43 1.43 45.90 -49.44
C GLN A 43 0.83 46.75 -48.31
N LYS A 44 1.02 46.35 -47.04
CA LYS A 44 0.66 47.16 -45.87
C LYS A 44 1.67 48.26 -45.55
N GLY A 45 2.68 48.46 -46.38
CA GLY A 45 3.71 49.49 -46.20
C GLY A 45 4.74 49.16 -45.13
N ILE A 46 4.85 47.90 -44.72
CA ILE A 46 5.83 47.44 -43.74
C ILE A 46 7.09 46.99 -44.50
N GLU A 47 8.24 47.49 -44.06
CA GLU A 47 9.53 47.12 -44.66
C GLU A 47 9.88 45.65 -44.34
N VAL A 48 10.14 44.85 -45.38
CA VAL A 48 10.69 43.50 -45.27
C VAL A 48 12.17 43.54 -45.64
N ILE A 49 13.03 43.18 -44.69
CA ILE A 49 14.49 43.27 -44.79
C ILE A 49 15.06 41.85 -44.82
N GLY A 50 15.21 41.29 -46.02
CA GLY A 50 15.80 39.96 -46.25
C GLY A 50 17.33 39.96 -46.12
N ALA A 51 17.92 38.78 -45.95
CA ALA A 51 19.35 38.56 -45.72
C ALA A 51 19.92 39.31 -44.51
N HIS A 52 19.11 39.56 -43.47
CA HIS A 52 19.53 40.33 -42.29
C HIS A 52 19.18 39.62 -40.99
N VAL A 53 19.97 39.90 -39.95
CA VAL A 53 19.74 39.38 -38.59
C VAL A 53 19.79 40.49 -37.55
N VAL A 54 19.09 40.27 -36.42
CA VAL A 54 19.20 41.14 -35.24
C VAL A 54 20.44 40.76 -34.44
N VAL A 55 21.50 41.56 -34.52
CA VAL A 55 22.77 41.34 -33.82
C VAL A 55 22.81 41.95 -32.42
N GLY A 56 21.85 42.83 -32.10
CA GLY A 56 21.81 43.49 -30.80
C GLY A 56 20.42 44.03 -30.47
N VAL A 57 20.08 43.98 -29.18
CA VAL A 57 18.84 44.57 -28.64
C VAL A 57 19.22 45.64 -27.63
N GLN A 58 18.65 46.83 -27.78
CA GLN A 58 18.97 47.98 -26.96
C GLN A 58 17.94 48.15 -25.85
N GLY A 59 18.41 48.37 -24.62
CA GLY A 59 17.54 48.47 -23.46
C GLY A 59 18.24 48.02 -22.20
N LYS A 60 17.59 48.23 -21.04
CA LYS A 60 17.99 47.62 -19.76
C LYS A 60 16.83 46.82 -19.17
N LYS A 61 15.74 47.53 -18.85
CA LYS A 61 14.51 46.93 -18.31
C LYS A 61 13.43 46.63 -19.36
N ARG A 62 13.57 47.21 -20.56
CA ARG A 62 12.67 47.05 -21.71
C ARG A 62 13.42 47.34 -23.00
N VAL A 63 12.94 46.80 -24.12
CA VAL A 63 13.47 47.08 -25.46
C VAL A 63 13.22 48.54 -25.83
N LYS A 64 14.20 49.16 -26.50
CA LYS A 64 14.15 50.51 -27.07
C LYS A 64 14.56 50.57 -28.53
N GLY A 65 15.09 49.47 -29.06
CA GLY A 65 15.49 49.35 -30.45
C GLY A 65 16.28 48.07 -30.68
N VAL A 66 16.53 47.79 -31.95
CA VAL A 66 17.38 46.69 -32.40
C VAL A 66 18.48 47.23 -33.31
N GLU A 67 19.58 46.49 -33.37
CA GLU A 67 20.62 46.64 -34.37
C GLU A 67 20.57 45.44 -35.31
N ILE A 68 20.47 45.73 -36.61
CA ILE A 68 20.43 44.71 -37.66
C ILE A 68 21.65 44.82 -38.56
N MET A 69 22.09 43.70 -39.10
CA MET A 69 23.21 43.62 -40.04
C MET A 69 22.91 42.63 -41.16
N PRO A 70 23.45 42.86 -42.37
CA PRO A 70 23.37 41.89 -43.45
C PRO A 70 24.22 40.66 -43.13
N LEU A 71 23.70 39.49 -43.47
CA LEU A 71 24.44 38.24 -43.50
C LEU A 71 25.37 38.22 -44.73
N ASP A 72 26.52 37.56 -44.60
CA ASP A 72 27.35 37.24 -45.76
C ASP A 72 26.68 36.16 -46.64
N THR A 73 27.31 35.86 -47.78
CA THR A 73 26.79 34.84 -48.71
C THR A 73 26.73 33.42 -48.14
N SER A 74 27.48 33.13 -47.07
CA SER A 74 27.48 31.82 -46.40
C SER A 74 26.41 31.71 -45.32
N GLY A 75 25.91 32.85 -44.81
CA GLY A 75 25.00 32.92 -43.67
C GLY A 75 25.68 32.69 -42.31
N ASP A 76 27.01 32.47 -42.28
CA ASP A 76 27.76 32.17 -41.05
C ASP A 76 28.43 33.40 -40.43
N SER A 77 28.46 34.55 -41.13
CA SER A 77 28.99 35.80 -40.59
C SER A 77 28.12 37.01 -40.99
N VAL A 78 28.38 38.17 -40.37
CA VAL A 78 27.71 39.44 -40.70
C VAL A 78 28.70 40.42 -41.32
N GLU A 79 28.25 41.18 -42.31
CA GLU A 79 29.06 42.17 -43.02
C GLU A 79 28.43 43.57 -43.00
N GLY A 80 29.03 44.54 -43.69
CA GLY A 80 28.46 45.89 -43.81
C GLY A 80 28.34 46.66 -42.48
N LYS A 81 27.54 47.74 -42.45
CA LYS A 81 27.33 48.59 -41.26
C LYS A 81 26.03 48.21 -40.54
N ALA A 82 26.04 48.22 -39.21
CA ALA A 82 24.84 48.02 -38.42
C ALA A 82 23.81 49.15 -38.63
N ARG A 83 22.55 48.77 -38.86
CA ARG A 83 21.40 49.68 -38.96
C ARG A 83 20.58 49.59 -37.67
N ARG A 84 20.36 50.75 -37.04
CA ARG A 84 19.56 50.85 -35.82
C ARG A 84 18.10 51.13 -36.16
N ILE A 85 17.17 50.37 -35.57
CA ILE A 85 15.72 50.57 -35.73
C ILE A 85 15.08 50.71 -34.36
N ALA A 86 14.36 51.81 -34.13
CA ALA A 86 13.63 52.05 -32.89
C ALA A 86 12.41 51.13 -32.81
N CYS A 87 12.25 50.43 -31.69
CA CYS A 87 11.09 49.60 -31.38
C CYS A 87 11.06 49.31 -29.87
N ASP A 88 9.91 48.91 -29.35
CA ASP A 88 9.68 48.56 -27.95
C ASP A 88 9.39 47.06 -27.72
N LEU A 89 9.22 46.31 -28.82
CA LEU A 89 9.02 44.86 -28.85
C LEU A 89 9.80 44.23 -30.02
N VAL A 90 10.42 43.09 -29.74
CA VAL A 90 10.95 42.17 -30.76
C VAL A 90 10.17 40.86 -30.66
N ALA A 91 9.34 40.58 -31.66
CA ALA A 91 8.71 39.28 -31.82
C ALA A 91 9.66 38.38 -32.60
N VAL A 92 10.05 37.24 -32.04
CA VAL A 92 11.05 36.33 -32.61
C VAL A 92 10.38 35.02 -33.00
N SER A 93 10.60 34.56 -34.23
CA SER A 93 10.18 33.24 -34.70
C SER A 93 11.37 32.51 -35.30
N GLY A 94 11.87 31.51 -34.58
CA GLY A 94 12.98 30.64 -35.01
C GLY A 94 12.54 29.28 -35.57
N GLY A 95 11.23 29.06 -35.70
CA GLY A 95 10.62 27.78 -36.07
C GLY A 95 9.82 27.14 -34.93
N TRP A 96 9.37 25.91 -35.13
CA TRP A 96 8.50 25.18 -34.22
C TRP A 96 9.19 23.97 -33.60
N THR A 97 8.91 23.70 -32.33
CA THR A 97 9.28 22.44 -31.65
C THR A 97 8.02 21.65 -31.33
N PRO A 98 7.73 20.54 -32.05
CA PRO A 98 6.60 19.68 -31.74
C PRO A 98 6.62 19.18 -30.30
N THR A 99 5.45 19.15 -29.65
CA THR A 99 5.32 18.66 -28.26
C THR A 99 5.30 17.13 -28.25
N VAL A 100 6.46 16.50 -28.47
CA VAL A 100 6.62 15.03 -28.53
C VAL A 100 6.68 14.35 -27.15
N HIS A 101 6.45 15.11 -26.08
CA HIS A 101 6.74 14.69 -24.70
C HIS A 101 5.97 13.42 -24.30
N LEU A 102 4.66 13.39 -24.55
CA LEU A 102 3.82 12.25 -24.18
C LEU A 102 4.11 11.01 -25.05
N HIS A 103 4.36 11.20 -26.34
CA HIS A 103 4.84 10.14 -27.23
C HIS A 103 6.16 9.53 -26.73
N CYS A 104 7.10 10.36 -26.27
CA CYS A 104 8.36 9.85 -25.74
C CYS A 104 8.23 9.22 -24.35
N GLN A 105 7.32 9.72 -23.50
CA GLN A 105 7.03 9.13 -22.20
C GLN A 105 6.33 7.77 -22.33
N SER A 106 5.56 7.55 -23.40
CA SER A 106 4.93 6.25 -23.71
C SER A 106 5.93 5.20 -24.22
N GLY A 107 7.18 5.60 -24.51
CA GLY A 107 8.27 4.76 -25.00
C GLY A 107 8.61 4.98 -26.48
N GLY A 108 7.85 5.82 -27.19
CA GLY A 108 8.15 6.20 -28.56
C GLY A 108 9.45 7.01 -28.67
N LYS A 109 10.15 6.90 -29.80
CA LYS A 109 11.36 7.68 -30.06
C LYS A 109 11.02 8.82 -31.01
N ALA A 110 11.42 10.04 -30.67
CA ALA A 110 11.34 11.13 -31.61
C ALA A 110 12.37 10.93 -32.75
N ARG A 111 11.98 11.34 -33.96
CA ARG A 111 12.81 11.32 -35.17
C ARG A 111 13.08 12.76 -35.60
N TRP A 112 14.29 13.01 -36.05
CA TRP A 112 14.65 14.31 -36.62
C TRP A 112 14.10 14.47 -38.03
N ASP A 113 13.56 15.65 -38.32
CA ASP A 113 13.06 16.07 -39.61
C ASP A 113 13.88 17.27 -40.09
N HIS A 114 14.73 17.06 -41.10
CA HIS A 114 15.68 18.08 -41.57
C HIS A 114 14.97 19.28 -42.22
N ASP A 115 13.88 19.04 -42.95
CA ASP A 115 13.13 20.10 -43.65
C ASP A 115 12.43 21.02 -42.65
N LYS A 116 11.93 20.45 -41.55
CA LYS A 116 11.26 21.18 -40.46
C LYS A 116 12.20 21.62 -39.34
N ALA A 117 13.48 21.23 -39.39
CA ALA A 117 14.49 21.45 -38.36
C ALA A 117 14.01 21.17 -36.93
N CYS A 118 13.27 20.07 -36.73
CA CYS A 118 12.73 19.72 -35.42
C CYS A 118 12.61 18.21 -35.23
N PHE A 119 12.41 17.81 -33.97
CA PHE A 119 12.04 16.44 -33.63
C PHE A 119 10.53 16.24 -33.77
N VAL A 120 10.12 15.25 -34.56
CA VAL A 120 8.74 14.78 -34.71
C VAL A 120 8.57 13.41 -34.05
N PRO A 121 7.36 12.98 -33.71
CA PRO A 121 7.08 11.62 -33.24
C PRO A 121 7.58 10.58 -34.25
N GLY A 122 8.18 9.51 -33.75
CA GLY A 122 8.54 8.34 -34.55
C GLY A 122 7.44 7.29 -34.51
N GLN A 123 7.86 6.03 -34.57
CA GLN A 123 6.91 4.92 -34.45
C GLN A 123 6.34 4.89 -33.02
N SER A 124 5.01 4.89 -32.93
CA SER A 124 4.29 4.69 -31.66
C SER A 124 4.47 3.25 -31.18
N VAL A 125 4.69 3.08 -29.88
CA VAL A 125 4.82 1.78 -29.20
C VAL A 125 3.59 1.41 -28.37
N GLN A 126 2.65 2.35 -28.23
CA GLN A 126 1.39 2.19 -27.51
C GLN A 126 0.22 2.42 -28.48
N PRO A 127 -1.03 2.07 -28.11
CA PRO A 127 -2.22 2.42 -28.89
C PRO A 127 -2.55 3.93 -28.81
N GLU A 128 -1.56 4.78 -29.05
CA GLU A 128 -1.66 6.25 -29.11
C GLU A 128 -1.36 6.76 -30.53
N ARG A 129 -1.84 7.96 -30.83
CA ARG A 129 -1.65 8.64 -32.10
C ARG A 129 -1.28 10.10 -31.84
N SER A 130 -0.22 10.56 -32.49
CA SER A 130 0.13 11.98 -32.56
C SER A 130 -0.49 12.57 -33.82
N ALA A 131 -1.26 13.65 -33.67
CA ALA A 131 -1.94 14.33 -34.78
C ALA A 131 -1.78 15.85 -34.70
N GLY A 132 -1.62 16.50 -35.85
CA GLY A 132 -1.42 17.93 -35.99
C GLY A 132 0.01 18.38 -35.69
N SER A 133 0.15 19.55 -35.08
CA SER A 133 1.47 20.17 -34.87
C SER A 133 2.40 19.37 -33.97
N CYS A 134 1.85 18.55 -33.07
CA CYS A 134 2.67 17.60 -32.30
C CYS A 134 3.27 16.49 -33.17
N ASN A 135 2.69 16.20 -34.34
CA ASN A 135 3.22 15.30 -35.36
C ASN A 135 4.05 16.04 -36.45
N GLY A 136 4.34 17.33 -36.25
CA GLY A 136 5.06 18.15 -37.22
C GLY A 136 4.21 18.65 -38.39
N ARG A 137 2.87 18.60 -38.31
CA ARG A 137 1.96 19.23 -39.27
C ARG A 137 1.59 20.62 -38.78
N PHE A 138 2.19 21.66 -39.35
CA PHE A 138 2.05 23.02 -38.81
C PHE A 138 0.91 23.83 -39.42
N THR A 139 0.39 23.42 -40.58
CA THR A 139 -0.77 24.09 -41.18
C THR A 139 -2.07 23.67 -40.50
N LEU A 140 -3.03 24.59 -40.38
CA LEU A 140 -4.33 24.31 -39.76
C LEU A 140 -5.12 23.25 -40.53
N ASN A 141 -5.03 23.26 -41.87
CA ASN A 141 -5.70 22.29 -42.73
C ASN A 141 -5.21 20.85 -42.46
N GLU A 142 -3.88 20.67 -42.39
CA GLU A 142 -3.30 19.35 -42.09
C GLU A 142 -3.65 18.90 -40.68
N CYS A 143 -3.61 19.81 -39.69
CA CYS A 143 -4.00 19.49 -38.31
C CYS A 143 -5.43 18.97 -38.21
N LEU A 144 -6.37 19.67 -38.85
CA LEU A 144 -7.79 19.27 -38.85
C LEU A 144 -7.96 17.92 -39.53
N PHE A 145 -7.39 17.74 -40.72
CA PHE A 145 -7.51 16.49 -41.46
C PHE A 145 -6.94 15.30 -40.67
N GLU A 146 -5.72 15.43 -40.14
CA GLU A 146 -5.08 14.37 -39.36
C GLU A 146 -5.83 14.07 -38.06
N GLY A 147 -6.38 15.08 -37.39
CA GLY A 147 -7.21 14.89 -36.20
C GLY A 147 -8.47 14.07 -36.46
N PHE A 148 -9.15 14.31 -37.59
CA PHE A 148 -10.33 13.52 -37.98
C PHE A 148 -9.97 12.07 -38.30
N VAL A 149 -8.86 11.85 -39.01
CA VAL A 149 -8.37 10.50 -39.32
C VAL A 149 -8.00 9.76 -38.04
N ALA A 150 -7.14 10.36 -37.22
CA ALA A 150 -6.67 9.74 -35.97
C ALA A 150 -7.82 9.44 -35.00
N GLY A 151 -8.82 10.33 -34.91
CA GLY A 151 -10.00 10.13 -34.08
C GLY A 151 -10.88 8.96 -34.57
N ALA A 152 -11.13 8.85 -35.88
CA ALA A 152 -11.91 7.75 -36.45
C ALA A 152 -11.19 6.39 -36.29
N GLU A 153 -9.88 6.37 -36.52
CA GLU A 153 -9.07 5.17 -36.29
C GLU A 153 -9.04 4.78 -34.82
N ALA A 154 -8.90 5.74 -33.91
CA ALA A 154 -8.92 5.47 -32.47
C ALA A 154 -10.27 4.89 -32.02
N ALA A 155 -11.38 5.46 -32.48
CA ALA A 155 -12.71 4.93 -32.23
C ALA A 155 -12.84 3.48 -32.73
N HIS A 156 -12.34 3.21 -33.94
CA HIS A 156 -12.38 1.86 -34.52
C HIS A 156 -11.54 0.85 -33.76
N SER A 157 -10.31 1.22 -33.37
CA SER A 157 -9.48 0.39 -32.49
C SER A 157 -10.14 0.12 -31.14
N ALA A 158 -10.98 1.04 -30.65
CA ALA A 158 -11.78 0.88 -29.45
C ALA A 158 -13.11 0.11 -29.69
N GLY A 159 -13.36 -0.40 -30.90
CA GLY A 159 -14.55 -1.19 -31.26
C GLY A 159 -15.74 -0.38 -31.78
N PHE A 160 -15.56 0.91 -32.08
CA PHE A 160 -16.62 1.81 -32.55
C PHE A 160 -16.38 2.30 -33.98
N GLY A 161 -17.34 2.08 -34.88
CA GLY A 161 -17.24 2.53 -36.27
C GLY A 161 -16.25 1.68 -37.11
N ASN A 162 -15.95 2.15 -38.33
CA ASN A 162 -15.19 1.41 -39.36
C ASN A 162 -13.82 2.01 -39.69
N GLY A 163 -13.31 2.90 -38.83
CA GLY A 163 -12.02 3.57 -39.02
C GLY A 163 -12.05 4.74 -40.00
N LYS A 164 -13.24 5.10 -40.50
CA LYS A 164 -13.43 6.25 -41.40
C LYS A 164 -14.31 7.28 -40.72
N PHE A 165 -13.92 8.54 -40.78
CA PHE A 165 -14.79 9.63 -40.35
C PHE A 165 -15.92 9.82 -41.39
N THR A 166 -17.13 10.15 -40.91
CA THR A 166 -18.32 10.38 -41.75
C THR A 166 -18.70 11.86 -41.86
N GLY A 167 -18.06 12.73 -41.07
CA GLY A 167 -18.27 14.18 -41.08
C GLY A 167 -17.46 14.92 -42.15
N ARG A 168 -17.82 16.19 -42.40
CA ARG A 168 -17.07 17.06 -43.32
C ARG A 168 -15.93 17.74 -42.56
N VAL A 169 -14.69 17.54 -43.01
CA VAL A 169 -13.53 18.28 -42.47
C VAL A 169 -13.66 19.75 -42.86
N PRO A 170 -13.55 20.71 -41.93
CA PRO A 170 -13.59 22.13 -42.26
C PRO A 170 -12.46 22.49 -43.24
N THR A 171 -12.78 23.25 -44.28
CA THR A 171 -11.78 23.76 -45.22
C THR A 171 -11.22 25.08 -44.71
N THR A 172 -9.90 25.23 -44.73
CA THR A 172 -9.23 26.48 -44.36
C THR A 172 -8.45 27.04 -45.55
N ALA A 173 -8.07 28.31 -45.49
CA ALA A 173 -7.17 28.89 -46.49
C ALA A 173 -5.87 28.07 -46.53
N MET A 174 -5.41 27.74 -47.74
CA MET A 174 -4.12 27.11 -47.96
C MET A 174 -3.07 28.21 -48.04
N ILE A 175 -2.16 28.22 -47.08
CA ILE A 175 -1.02 29.13 -47.05
C ILE A 175 0.19 28.33 -47.51
N ALA A 176 0.77 28.73 -48.64
CA ALA A 176 2.05 28.19 -49.08
C ALA A 176 3.15 28.93 -48.33
N GLU A 177 3.99 28.18 -47.61
CA GLU A 177 5.14 28.70 -46.87
C GLU A 177 6.44 28.30 -47.58
N GLU A 178 7.38 29.23 -47.67
CA GLU A 178 8.75 28.95 -48.09
C GLU A 178 9.51 28.15 -47.01
N PRO A 179 10.51 27.33 -47.40
CA PRO A 179 11.35 26.62 -46.44
C PRO A 179 11.98 27.55 -45.40
N LEU A 180 12.05 27.08 -44.15
CA LEU A 180 12.74 27.80 -43.08
C LEU A 180 14.27 27.71 -43.24
N LEU A 181 14.99 28.69 -42.72
CA LEU A 181 16.46 28.67 -42.62
C LEU A 181 16.89 28.29 -41.18
N PRO A 182 17.41 27.08 -40.92
CA PRO A 182 17.79 26.68 -39.57
C PRO A 182 18.91 27.58 -39.03
N MET A 183 18.66 28.25 -37.90
CA MET A 183 19.60 29.21 -37.30
C MET A 183 19.70 28.98 -35.79
N TRP A 184 20.75 28.27 -35.37
CA TRP A 184 20.97 27.89 -33.96
C TRP A 184 21.73 28.95 -33.15
N VAL A 185 22.54 29.78 -33.83
CA VAL A 185 23.23 30.94 -33.27
C VAL A 185 23.18 32.06 -34.30
N VAL A 186 22.79 33.26 -33.88
CA VAL A 186 22.88 34.45 -34.73
C VAL A 186 24.36 34.84 -34.86
N PRO A 187 24.91 34.97 -36.08
CA PRO A 187 26.30 35.36 -36.25
C PRO A 187 26.54 36.82 -35.87
N SER A 188 27.78 37.14 -35.50
CA SER A 188 28.21 38.49 -35.13
C SER A 188 29.66 38.74 -35.50
N ARG A 189 30.13 39.98 -35.30
CA ARG A 189 31.54 40.36 -35.51
C ARG A 189 32.49 39.86 -34.42
N ALA A 190 31.99 39.62 -33.21
CA ALA A 190 32.80 39.19 -32.08
C ALA A 190 32.70 37.66 -31.91
N SER A 191 33.72 37.04 -31.32
CA SER A 191 33.58 35.64 -30.93
C SER A 191 32.48 35.50 -29.87
N ILE A 192 31.67 34.44 -29.93
CA ILE A 192 30.58 34.14 -28.97
C ILE A 192 31.02 34.30 -27.50
N SER A 193 32.27 33.97 -27.16
CA SER A 193 32.83 34.09 -25.81
C SER A 193 33.18 35.52 -25.35
N ARG A 194 33.17 36.49 -26.26
CA ARG A 194 33.52 37.91 -26.02
C ARG A 194 32.38 38.87 -26.37
N GLU A 195 31.24 38.35 -26.81
CA GLU A 195 30.09 39.13 -27.25
C GLU A 195 29.10 39.43 -26.10
N HIS A 196 28.07 40.22 -26.40
CA HIS A 196 26.84 40.33 -25.63
C HIS A 196 26.19 38.94 -25.38
N LYS A 197 25.42 38.82 -24.28
CA LYS A 197 24.81 37.56 -23.86
C LYS A 197 23.83 37.01 -24.91
N GLN A 198 24.18 35.91 -25.56
CA GLN A 198 23.30 35.12 -26.43
C GLN A 198 22.63 34.02 -25.60
N PHE A 199 21.49 34.32 -24.98
CA PHE A 199 20.78 33.37 -24.11
C PHE A 199 20.18 32.20 -24.89
N VAL A 200 20.34 31.00 -24.36
CA VAL A 200 19.75 29.74 -24.84
C VAL A 200 18.66 29.28 -23.88
N ASP A 201 18.90 29.40 -22.57
CA ASP A 201 17.92 29.14 -21.51
C ASP A 201 17.71 30.42 -20.70
N LEU A 202 16.54 31.02 -20.85
CA LEU A 202 16.21 32.27 -20.17
C LEU A 202 16.00 32.09 -18.66
N GLN A 203 15.50 30.93 -18.24
CA GLN A 203 15.20 30.69 -16.82
C GLN A 203 16.47 30.34 -16.03
N ALA A 204 17.37 29.57 -16.66
CA ALA A 204 18.63 29.15 -16.06
C ALA A 204 19.80 30.12 -16.36
N ASP A 205 19.55 31.23 -17.06
CA ASP A 205 20.56 32.22 -17.45
C ASP A 205 21.71 31.62 -18.29
N VAL A 206 21.45 30.52 -19.01
CA VAL A 206 22.45 29.81 -19.83
C VAL A 206 22.57 30.47 -21.19
N SER A 207 23.79 30.75 -21.61
CA SER A 207 24.13 31.34 -22.89
C SER A 207 24.85 30.36 -23.82
N ALA A 208 24.96 30.71 -25.10
CA ALA A 208 25.75 29.94 -26.06
C ALA A 208 27.21 29.80 -25.62
N ALA A 209 27.78 30.82 -24.98
CA ALA A 209 29.16 30.80 -24.48
C ALA A 209 29.37 29.72 -23.40
N ASP A 210 28.35 29.43 -22.57
CA ASP A 210 28.41 28.38 -21.55
C ASP A 210 28.42 26.99 -22.18
N LEU A 211 27.67 26.78 -23.26
CA LEU A 211 27.70 25.52 -24.02
C LEU A 211 29.06 25.30 -24.70
N LEU A 212 29.63 26.36 -25.28
CA LEU A 212 30.97 26.32 -25.88
C LEU A 212 32.07 26.09 -24.83
N LEU A 213 31.90 26.62 -23.62
CA LEU A 213 32.79 26.32 -22.49
C LEU A 213 32.71 24.83 -22.12
N ALA A 214 31.50 24.28 -21.99
CA ALA A 214 31.32 22.86 -21.70
C ALA A 214 32.01 21.97 -22.75
N VAL A 215 31.87 22.29 -24.04
CA VAL A 215 32.56 21.54 -25.11
C VAL A 215 34.08 21.64 -24.98
N ARG A 216 34.63 22.83 -24.69
CA ARG A 216 36.09 23.01 -24.48
C ARG A 216 36.62 22.22 -23.28
N GLU A 217 35.79 21.98 -22.27
CA GLU A 217 36.12 21.15 -21.11
C GLU A 217 35.93 19.64 -21.38
N GLY A 218 35.55 19.26 -22.61
CA GLY A 218 35.48 17.87 -23.05
C GLY A 218 34.09 17.24 -23.00
N TYR A 219 33.03 18.02 -22.73
CA TYR A 219 31.67 17.50 -22.73
C TYR A 219 31.08 17.45 -24.16
N GLU A 220 30.91 16.23 -24.71
CA GLU A 220 30.40 16.05 -26.07
C GLU A 220 28.92 15.57 -26.17
N SER A 221 28.36 15.07 -25.07
CA SER A 221 26.97 14.60 -25.03
C SER A 221 26.05 15.68 -24.49
N ILE A 222 24.85 15.82 -25.07
CA ILE A 222 23.85 16.79 -24.59
C ILE A 222 23.49 16.57 -23.11
N GLU A 223 23.50 15.33 -22.63
CA GLU A 223 23.22 15.01 -21.24
C GLU A 223 24.30 15.55 -20.29
N LEU A 224 25.58 15.53 -20.71
CA LEU A 224 26.68 16.06 -19.92
C LEU A 224 26.69 17.59 -19.95
N VAL A 225 26.48 18.19 -21.14
CA VAL A 225 26.37 19.65 -21.30
C VAL A 225 25.21 20.20 -20.48
N LYS A 226 24.06 19.52 -20.47
CA LYS A 226 22.91 19.84 -19.62
C LYS A 226 23.29 19.90 -18.13
N ARG A 227 24.01 18.90 -17.62
CA ARG A 227 24.40 18.83 -16.20
C ARG A 227 25.44 19.89 -15.84
N TYR A 228 26.36 20.17 -16.75
CA TYR A 228 27.40 21.16 -16.55
C TYR A 228 26.83 22.59 -16.52
N THR A 229 25.96 22.91 -17.49
CA THR A 229 25.44 24.28 -17.68
C THR A 229 24.13 24.56 -16.97
N THR A 230 23.41 23.53 -16.53
CA THR A 230 22.00 23.60 -16.07
C THR A 230 20.96 23.88 -17.17
N LEU A 231 21.35 23.82 -18.45
CA LEU A 231 20.44 23.91 -19.60
C LEU A 231 19.22 22.98 -19.44
N ALA A 232 18.01 23.50 -19.67
CA ALA A 232 16.76 22.72 -19.64
C ALA A 232 16.45 22.07 -18.28
N MET A 233 16.98 22.60 -17.18
CA MET A 233 16.70 22.15 -15.81
C MET A 233 15.74 23.07 -15.03
N GLY A 234 15.26 24.16 -15.65
CA GLY A 234 14.27 25.07 -15.08
C GLY A 234 12.87 24.45 -14.91
N THR A 235 11.94 25.23 -14.37
CA THR A 235 10.53 24.80 -14.20
C THR A 235 9.80 24.62 -15.53
N ASP A 236 10.30 25.25 -16.60
CA ASP A 236 9.82 25.05 -17.96
C ASP A 236 10.28 23.71 -18.56
N GLN A 237 11.29 23.05 -17.96
CA GLN A 237 11.94 21.82 -18.43
C GLN A 237 12.51 21.96 -19.86
N GLY A 238 13.02 23.15 -20.19
CA GLY A 238 13.68 23.43 -21.46
C GLY A 238 12.80 23.33 -22.69
N LYS A 239 11.50 23.62 -22.56
CA LYS A 239 10.56 23.70 -23.69
C LYS A 239 10.99 24.73 -24.74
N LEU A 240 11.73 25.77 -24.33
CA LEU A 240 12.26 26.81 -25.22
C LEU A 240 13.77 26.66 -25.51
N SER A 241 14.51 25.92 -24.69
CA SER A 241 15.99 25.91 -24.71
C SER A 241 16.61 24.62 -25.24
N SER A 242 15.93 23.47 -25.11
CA SER A 242 16.56 22.16 -25.35
C SER A 242 17.04 21.99 -26.79
N ILE A 243 16.19 22.31 -27.78
CA ILE A 243 16.55 22.14 -29.19
C ILE A 243 17.64 23.12 -29.62
N ASN A 244 17.58 24.35 -29.11
CA ASN A 244 18.58 25.37 -29.39
C ASN A 244 19.95 24.95 -28.84
N GLY A 245 19.97 24.43 -27.59
CA GLY A 245 21.19 23.89 -27.01
C GLY A 245 21.75 22.68 -27.78
N MET A 246 20.90 21.78 -28.28
CA MET A 246 21.31 20.66 -29.14
C MET A 246 21.89 21.16 -30.47
N GLY A 247 21.24 22.13 -31.12
CA GLY A 247 21.71 22.73 -32.37
C GLY A 247 23.07 23.40 -32.23
N ILE A 248 23.27 24.15 -31.14
CA ILE A 248 24.56 24.80 -30.82
C ILE A 248 25.65 23.75 -30.57
N LEU A 249 25.35 22.72 -29.78
CA LEU A 249 26.28 21.63 -29.48
C LEU A 249 26.67 20.87 -30.76
N ALA A 250 25.69 20.51 -31.58
CA ALA A 250 25.89 19.81 -32.85
C ALA A 250 26.77 20.63 -33.82
N LYS A 251 26.45 21.93 -34.00
CA LYS A 251 27.27 22.84 -34.82
C LYS A 251 28.70 22.95 -34.28
N THR A 252 28.88 23.06 -32.96
CA THR A 252 30.19 23.19 -32.32
C THR A 252 31.04 21.92 -32.47
N LEU A 253 30.43 20.74 -32.44
CA LEU A 253 31.11 19.45 -32.58
C LEU A 253 31.26 18.97 -34.03
N GLY A 254 30.71 19.70 -35.01
CA GLY A 254 30.66 19.24 -36.41
C GLY A 254 29.84 17.95 -36.59
N LYS A 255 28.80 17.79 -35.78
CA LYS A 255 27.94 16.59 -35.71
C LYS A 255 26.52 16.92 -36.17
N ASP A 256 25.76 15.91 -36.58
CA ASP A 256 24.32 16.07 -36.84
C ASP A 256 23.54 16.11 -35.51
N ILE A 257 22.42 16.83 -35.44
CA ILE A 257 21.66 17.05 -34.19
C ILE A 257 21.26 15.74 -33.47
N PRO A 258 20.76 14.70 -34.15
CA PRO A 258 20.45 13.43 -33.51
C PRO A 258 21.66 12.74 -32.87
N SER A 259 22.87 13.03 -33.36
CA SER A 259 24.10 12.34 -32.95
C SER A 259 24.73 12.90 -31.68
N VAL A 260 24.33 14.10 -31.22
CA VAL A 260 24.72 14.62 -29.89
C VAL A 260 23.88 14.03 -28.75
N GLY A 261 22.87 13.22 -29.11
CA GLY A 261 21.90 12.60 -28.21
C GLY A 261 20.61 13.41 -28.07
N THR A 262 19.59 12.80 -27.49
CA THR A 262 18.36 13.49 -27.05
C THR A 262 18.28 13.46 -25.54
N THR A 263 17.76 14.53 -24.94
CA THR A 263 17.48 14.51 -23.50
C THR A 263 16.25 13.68 -23.22
N LYS A 264 16.27 12.91 -22.12
CA LYS A 264 15.14 12.06 -21.76
C LYS A 264 13.90 12.88 -21.33
N TYR A 265 12.77 12.66 -21.99
CA TYR A 265 11.46 13.20 -21.58
C TYR A 265 10.93 12.44 -20.36
N ARG A 266 10.46 13.16 -19.34
CA ARG A 266 9.99 12.59 -18.06
C ARG A 266 8.63 13.17 -17.64
N PRO A 267 7.75 12.37 -17.01
CA PRO A 267 6.60 12.91 -16.29
C PRO A 267 7.06 13.76 -15.08
N ALA A 268 6.29 14.75 -14.63
CA ALA A 268 5.09 15.29 -15.28
C ALA A 268 5.46 16.28 -16.41
N TYR A 269 4.60 16.42 -17.43
CA TYR A 269 4.81 17.38 -18.53
C TYR A 269 4.98 18.83 -18.03
N THR A 270 4.19 19.19 -17.02
CA THR A 270 4.29 20.41 -16.22
C THR A 270 4.22 20.06 -14.74
N PRO A 271 4.78 20.89 -13.83
CA PRO A 271 4.78 20.61 -12.41
C PRO A 271 3.37 20.36 -11.83
N VAL A 272 3.26 19.36 -10.96
CA VAL A 272 2.04 19.03 -10.21
C VAL A 272 2.33 19.21 -8.72
N SER A 273 1.41 19.84 -7.98
CA SER A 273 1.58 20.02 -6.54
C SER A 273 1.57 18.69 -5.79
N PHE A 274 2.38 18.56 -4.74
CA PHE A 274 2.40 17.35 -3.91
C PHE A 274 1.03 17.08 -3.26
N GLY A 275 0.27 18.12 -2.93
CA GLY A 275 -1.09 17.99 -2.39
C GLY A 275 -2.05 17.32 -3.38
N ALA A 276 -1.94 17.61 -4.68
CA ALA A 276 -2.75 16.92 -5.70
C ALA A 276 -2.37 15.45 -5.85
N LEU A 277 -1.08 15.10 -5.70
CA LEU A 277 -0.60 13.72 -5.73
C LEU A 277 -0.99 12.93 -4.47
N ALA A 278 -0.93 13.56 -3.30
CA ALA A 278 -1.35 12.96 -2.03
C ALA A 278 -2.88 12.78 -1.96
N SER A 279 -3.64 13.67 -2.60
CA SER A 279 -5.11 13.60 -2.66
C SER A 279 -5.72 13.46 -1.25
N ARG A 280 -6.52 12.41 -1.00
CA ARG A 280 -7.17 12.11 0.28
C ARG A 280 -6.30 11.30 1.24
N ASP A 281 -5.08 10.92 0.86
CA ASP A 281 -4.16 10.17 1.71
C ASP A 281 -3.45 11.12 2.70
N ILE A 282 -4.21 11.72 3.62
CA ILE A 282 -3.73 12.66 4.63
C ILE A 282 -4.37 12.41 6.00
N GLY A 283 -3.72 12.84 7.07
CA GLY A 283 -4.24 12.71 8.44
C GLY A 283 -4.60 11.26 8.78
N GLN A 284 -5.80 11.05 9.33
CA GLN A 284 -6.29 9.71 9.70
C GLN A 284 -6.59 8.79 8.49
N LEU A 285 -6.63 9.34 7.27
CA LEU A 285 -6.86 8.58 6.04
C LEU A 285 -5.56 8.17 5.33
N PHE A 286 -4.40 8.65 5.81
CA PHE A 286 -3.09 8.38 5.24
C PHE A 286 -2.79 6.87 5.14
N ASP A 287 -3.10 6.08 6.17
CA ASP A 287 -2.99 4.63 6.14
C ASP A 287 -4.11 4.00 7.00
N PRO A 288 -4.62 2.80 6.66
CA PRO A 288 -5.65 2.15 7.47
C PRO A 288 -5.24 1.94 8.91
N VAL A 289 -6.12 2.35 9.83
CA VAL A 289 -6.01 2.05 11.26
C VAL A 289 -6.90 0.86 11.58
N ARG A 290 -6.29 -0.29 11.87
CA ARG A 290 -6.99 -1.53 12.21
C ARG A 290 -7.29 -1.58 13.70
N LYS A 291 -8.54 -1.90 14.03
CA LYS A 291 -9.05 -1.98 15.42
C LYS A 291 -9.67 -3.35 15.70
N THR A 292 -9.45 -3.86 16.92
CA THR A 292 -10.05 -5.12 17.39
C THR A 292 -11.50 -4.89 17.78
N ALA A 293 -12.27 -5.98 17.99
CA ALA A 293 -13.65 -5.88 18.45
C ALA A 293 -13.78 -5.33 19.89
N MET A 294 -12.68 -5.28 20.66
CA MET A 294 -12.65 -4.73 22.02
C MET A 294 -12.04 -3.32 22.07
N HIS A 295 -11.70 -2.72 20.93
CA HIS A 295 -10.97 -1.44 20.87
C HIS A 295 -11.64 -0.33 21.69
N GLN A 296 -12.96 -0.19 21.58
CA GLN A 296 -13.72 0.80 22.34
C GLN A 296 -13.58 0.59 23.86
N TRP A 297 -13.57 -0.66 24.34
CA TRP A 297 -13.36 -0.93 25.76
C TRP A 297 -11.96 -0.46 26.20
N HIS A 298 -10.94 -0.70 25.36
CA HIS A 298 -9.57 -0.27 25.66
C HIS A 298 -9.46 1.25 25.78
N GLU A 299 -10.13 1.99 24.90
CA GLU A 299 -10.21 3.46 24.97
C GLU A 299 -10.94 3.92 26.25
N GLU A 300 -12.08 3.33 26.57
CA GLU A 300 -12.87 3.61 27.78
C GLU A 300 -12.08 3.30 29.07
N ALA A 301 -11.26 2.24 29.06
CA ALA A 301 -10.37 1.85 30.15
C ALA A 301 -9.10 2.72 30.26
N GLY A 302 -8.92 3.71 29.36
CA GLY A 302 -7.79 4.63 29.38
C GLY A 302 -6.47 4.05 28.87
N ALA A 303 -6.52 2.98 28.05
CA ALA A 303 -5.33 2.38 27.47
C ALA A 303 -4.49 3.39 26.69
N LYS A 304 -3.17 3.27 26.79
CA LYS A 304 -2.25 3.83 25.78
C LYS A 304 -2.10 2.81 24.66
N PHE A 305 -1.86 3.28 23.44
CA PHE A 305 -1.78 2.42 22.26
C PHE A 305 -0.43 2.54 21.57
N GLU A 306 0.05 1.43 21.04
CA GLU A 306 1.16 1.39 20.10
C GLU A 306 0.68 1.00 18.69
N ASN A 307 1.49 1.31 17.68
CA ASN A 307 1.26 0.90 16.30
C ASN A 307 2.00 -0.40 16.02
N VAL A 308 1.27 -1.51 15.87
CA VAL A 308 1.84 -2.79 15.44
C VAL A 308 1.43 -3.06 14.00
N GLY A 309 2.27 -2.59 13.08
CA GLY A 309 1.86 -2.40 11.69
C GLY A 309 0.67 -1.43 11.64
N GLN A 310 -0.42 -1.85 11.01
CA GLN A 310 -1.66 -1.07 10.93
C GLN A 310 -2.56 -1.20 12.17
N TRP A 311 -2.25 -2.12 13.10
CA TRP A 311 -3.08 -2.33 14.29
C TRP A 311 -2.78 -1.30 15.39
N LYS A 312 -3.83 -0.78 16.01
CA LYS A 312 -3.75 -0.12 17.32
C LYS A 312 -3.92 -1.15 18.42
N ARG A 313 -2.82 -1.53 19.08
CA ARG A 313 -2.84 -2.46 20.22
C ARG A 313 -2.69 -1.71 21.53
N PRO A 314 -3.40 -2.10 22.60
CA PRO A 314 -3.14 -1.57 23.93
C PRO A 314 -1.68 -1.84 24.32
N TRP A 315 -0.96 -0.77 24.62
CA TRP A 315 0.43 -0.79 25.05
C TRP A 315 0.53 -1.05 26.55
N TYR A 316 -0.25 -0.32 27.35
CA TYR A 316 -0.43 -0.48 28.80
C TYR A 316 -1.68 0.29 29.29
N TYR A 317 -2.15 0.02 30.52
CA TYR A 317 -3.36 0.60 31.13
C TYR A 317 -3.00 1.40 32.40
N PRO A 318 -2.65 2.69 32.28
CA PRO A 318 -2.18 3.48 33.41
C PRO A 318 -3.31 3.85 34.36
N ARG A 319 -3.05 3.79 35.68
CA ARG A 319 -3.88 4.45 36.68
C ARG A 319 -3.44 5.92 36.82
N ARG A 320 -4.29 6.76 37.42
CA ARG A 320 -4.01 8.18 37.60
C ARG A 320 -2.69 8.37 38.37
N GLY A 321 -1.73 9.04 37.75
CA GLY A 321 -0.42 9.36 38.34
C GLY A 321 0.68 8.31 38.12
N GLU A 322 0.38 7.16 37.53
CA GLU A 322 1.39 6.16 37.19
C GLU A 322 2.18 6.57 35.93
N THR A 323 3.49 6.35 35.96
CA THR A 323 4.29 6.32 34.74
C THR A 323 4.05 5.00 33.98
N MET A 324 4.58 4.90 32.76
CA MET A 324 4.59 3.62 32.03
C MET A 324 5.28 2.51 32.83
N HIS A 325 6.42 2.79 33.46
CA HIS A 325 7.15 1.80 34.26
C HIS A 325 6.35 1.34 35.48
N ASP A 326 5.73 2.27 36.23
CA ASP A 326 4.88 1.92 37.38
C ASP A 326 3.72 1.01 36.96
N THR A 327 3.10 1.36 35.83
CA THR A 327 1.98 0.60 35.25
C THR A 327 2.41 -0.82 34.86
N VAL A 328 3.47 -0.95 34.07
CA VAL A 328 3.97 -2.25 33.58
C VAL A 328 4.43 -3.13 34.73
N ASN A 329 5.10 -2.56 35.73
CA ASN A 329 5.47 -3.28 36.96
C ASN A 329 4.24 -3.85 37.68
N ARG A 330 3.20 -3.02 37.86
CA ARG A 330 1.93 -3.45 38.48
C ARG A 330 1.26 -4.56 37.67
N GLU A 331 1.15 -4.39 36.35
CA GLU A 331 0.52 -5.36 35.46
C GLU A 331 1.25 -6.72 35.45
N CYS A 332 2.60 -6.72 35.41
CA CYS A 332 3.43 -7.92 35.53
C CYS A 332 3.18 -8.66 36.84
N LEU A 333 3.26 -7.93 37.96
CA LEU A 333 3.05 -8.48 39.30
C LEU A 333 1.63 -9.03 39.46
N ALA A 334 0.61 -8.31 39.01
CA ALA A 334 -0.79 -8.75 39.07
C ALA A 334 -1.02 -10.04 38.27
N THR A 335 -0.43 -10.14 37.08
CA THR A 335 -0.54 -11.34 36.23
C THR A 335 0.09 -12.57 36.89
N ARG A 336 1.29 -12.43 37.49
CA ARG A 336 1.97 -13.55 38.15
C ARG A 336 1.40 -13.90 39.52
N SER A 337 0.87 -12.93 40.26
CA SER A 337 0.29 -13.15 41.59
C SER A 337 -1.16 -13.62 41.55
N SER A 338 -1.94 -13.22 40.55
CA SER A 338 -3.35 -13.56 40.42
C SER A 338 -3.79 -13.87 38.98
N VAL A 339 -4.22 -12.88 38.21
CA VAL A 339 -4.69 -13.06 36.83
C VAL A 339 -4.60 -11.76 36.03
N GLY A 340 -3.97 -11.85 34.86
CA GLY A 340 -3.94 -10.82 33.84
C GLY A 340 -4.75 -11.22 32.61
N ILE A 341 -5.25 -10.23 31.87
CA ILE A 341 -5.94 -10.44 30.59
C ILE A 341 -5.37 -9.54 29.49
N LEU A 342 -5.13 -10.11 28.32
CA LEU A 342 -4.58 -9.45 27.13
C LEU A 342 -5.47 -9.67 25.91
N ASP A 343 -5.65 -8.61 25.12
CA ASP A 343 -6.19 -8.70 23.77
C ASP A 343 -5.12 -9.22 22.79
N ALA A 344 -5.24 -10.50 22.43
CA ALA A 344 -4.37 -11.19 21.48
C ALA A 344 -5.04 -11.36 20.09
N SER A 345 -6.13 -10.63 19.83
CA SER A 345 -6.93 -10.76 18.60
C SER A 345 -6.15 -10.44 17.33
N THR A 346 -5.03 -9.73 17.41
CA THR A 346 -4.26 -9.29 16.25
C THR A 346 -3.35 -10.35 15.64
N LEU A 347 -3.11 -11.46 16.34
CA LEU A 347 -2.34 -12.59 15.79
C LEU A 347 -2.96 -13.06 14.47
N GLY A 348 -2.14 -13.36 13.47
CA GLY A 348 -2.66 -13.97 12.25
C GLY A 348 -3.16 -15.38 12.54
N LYS A 349 -4.30 -15.75 11.96
CA LYS A 349 -4.95 -17.05 12.14
C LYS A 349 -5.34 -17.58 10.76
N ILE A 350 -4.91 -18.80 10.47
CA ILE A 350 -5.15 -19.46 9.19
C ILE A 350 -5.76 -20.83 9.47
N ASP A 351 -6.93 -21.07 8.87
CA ASP A 351 -7.61 -22.35 8.86
C ASP A 351 -7.09 -23.15 7.65
N VAL A 352 -6.68 -24.39 7.90
CA VAL A 352 -6.01 -25.27 6.93
C VAL A 352 -6.79 -26.58 6.87
N GLN A 353 -7.41 -26.87 5.73
CA GLN A 353 -8.25 -28.05 5.53
C GLN A 353 -7.83 -28.86 4.30
N GLY A 354 -7.88 -30.18 4.43
CA GLY A 354 -7.64 -31.10 3.32
C GLY A 354 -6.91 -32.37 3.75
N PRO A 355 -6.98 -33.45 2.95
CA PRO A 355 -6.34 -34.72 3.27
C PRO A 355 -4.81 -34.61 3.39
N ASP A 356 -4.19 -33.65 2.69
CA ASP A 356 -2.74 -33.44 2.71
C ASP A 356 -2.30 -32.33 3.68
N ALA A 357 -3.22 -31.78 4.48
CA ALA A 357 -2.95 -30.65 5.37
C ALA A 357 -1.80 -30.95 6.36
N ALA A 358 -1.76 -32.16 6.92
CA ALA A 358 -0.71 -32.57 7.84
C ALA A 358 0.66 -32.64 7.14
N GLU A 359 0.72 -33.15 5.91
CA GLU A 359 1.94 -33.25 5.11
C GLU A 359 2.43 -31.86 4.67
N PHE A 360 1.53 -31.01 4.19
CA PHE A 360 1.84 -29.63 3.84
C PHE A 360 2.49 -28.88 5.02
N LEU A 361 1.86 -28.93 6.20
CA LEU A 361 2.40 -28.31 7.40
C LEU A 361 3.72 -28.95 7.85
N ASN A 362 3.93 -30.24 7.55
CA ASN A 362 5.17 -30.96 7.82
C ASN A 362 6.33 -30.46 6.94
N ARG A 363 6.05 -30.00 5.71
CA ARG A 363 7.05 -29.34 4.85
C ARG A 363 7.36 -27.91 5.28
N VAL A 364 6.35 -27.19 5.75
CA VAL A 364 6.46 -25.77 6.12
C VAL A 364 7.17 -25.55 7.46
N TYR A 365 6.81 -26.31 8.50
CA TYR A 365 7.37 -26.13 9.84
C TYR A 365 8.63 -26.95 10.07
N THR A 366 9.51 -26.49 10.96
CA THR A 366 10.73 -27.21 11.32
C THR A 366 10.48 -28.54 12.06
N ASN A 367 9.43 -28.61 12.89
CA ASN A 367 9.05 -29.80 13.68
C ASN A 367 8.06 -30.72 12.95
N ASP A 368 7.94 -31.97 13.42
CA ASP A 368 7.02 -32.95 12.87
C ASP A 368 5.55 -32.57 13.13
N ARG A 369 4.75 -32.48 12.07
CA ARG A 369 3.31 -32.13 12.15
C ARG A 369 2.37 -33.32 11.98
N ILE A 370 2.83 -34.38 11.31
CA ILE A 370 2.04 -35.60 11.06
C ILE A 370 1.61 -36.28 12.37
N LYS A 371 2.50 -36.33 13.37
CA LYS A 371 2.29 -37.00 14.67
C LYS A 371 1.49 -36.18 15.68
N LEU A 372 1.11 -34.94 15.36
CA LEU A 372 0.32 -34.12 16.27
C LEU A 372 -1.06 -34.78 16.47
N ALA A 373 -1.40 -35.17 17.69
CA ALA A 373 -2.70 -35.79 17.95
C ALA A 373 -3.86 -34.77 17.84
N ILE A 374 -5.05 -35.25 17.50
CA ILE A 374 -6.27 -34.43 17.49
C ILE A 374 -6.52 -33.87 18.90
N GLY A 375 -6.95 -32.61 18.98
CA GLY A 375 -7.14 -31.90 20.25
C GLY A 375 -5.84 -31.34 20.86
N ARG A 376 -4.68 -31.56 20.22
CA ARG A 376 -3.37 -31.08 20.70
C ARG A 376 -2.89 -29.89 19.87
N CYS A 377 -2.01 -29.11 20.51
CA CYS A 377 -1.34 -27.96 19.95
C CYS A 377 0.16 -28.20 19.89
N SER A 378 0.86 -27.54 18.98
CA SER A 378 2.32 -27.55 18.91
C SER A 378 2.86 -26.23 18.38
N TYR A 379 3.81 -25.64 19.12
CA TYR A 379 4.59 -24.48 18.71
C TYR A 379 5.64 -24.90 17.66
N GLY A 380 5.95 -24.05 16.69
CA GLY A 380 6.99 -24.33 15.70
C GLY A 380 7.46 -23.09 14.94
N PHE A 381 8.64 -23.20 14.32
CA PHE A 381 9.19 -22.19 13.44
C PHE A 381 8.85 -22.44 11.97
N MET A 382 8.61 -21.36 11.25
CA MET A 382 8.55 -21.31 9.79
C MET A 382 9.80 -20.58 9.30
N LEU A 383 10.55 -21.21 8.41
CA LEU A 383 11.80 -20.64 7.87
C LEU A 383 11.61 -20.13 6.45
N GLY A 384 12.44 -19.17 6.06
CA GLY A 384 12.71 -18.90 4.65
C GLY A 384 13.54 -20.02 4.02
N GLU A 385 13.67 -20.02 2.69
CA GLU A 385 14.54 -20.96 1.97
C GLU A 385 16.01 -20.84 2.38
N ASP A 386 16.41 -19.67 2.88
CA ASP A 386 17.72 -19.37 3.45
C ASP A 386 17.97 -19.97 4.85
N GLY A 387 16.98 -20.62 5.45
CA GLY A 387 17.07 -21.27 6.76
C GLY A 387 16.89 -20.30 7.95
N MET A 388 16.55 -19.04 7.69
CA MET A 388 16.35 -18.02 8.72
C MET A 388 14.91 -18.05 9.23
N VAL A 389 14.72 -17.72 10.51
CA VAL A 389 13.38 -17.65 11.11
C VAL A 389 12.58 -16.54 10.45
N MET A 390 11.55 -16.91 9.71
CA MET A 390 10.63 -15.98 9.06
C MET A 390 9.46 -15.63 9.97
N ASP A 391 8.88 -16.63 10.62
CA ASP A 391 7.74 -16.48 11.54
C ASP A 391 7.65 -17.71 12.46
N ASP A 392 6.79 -17.64 13.47
CA ASP A 392 6.57 -18.68 14.45
C ASP A 392 5.10 -18.68 14.92
N GLY A 393 4.71 -19.76 15.60
CA GLY A 393 3.39 -19.80 16.22
C GLY A 393 2.93 -21.19 16.57
N VAL A 394 1.70 -21.26 17.10
CA VAL A 394 1.08 -22.49 17.54
C VAL A 394 0.08 -23.00 16.52
N THR A 395 0.17 -24.29 16.20
CA THR A 395 -0.78 -25.02 15.37
C THR A 395 -1.58 -25.99 16.23
N ALA A 396 -2.90 -26.00 16.06
CA ALA A 396 -3.81 -26.95 16.67
C ALA A 396 -4.44 -27.88 15.63
N ARG A 397 -4.61 -29.16 15.99
CA ARG A 397 -5.22 -30.17 15.12
C ARG A 397 -6.66 -30.47 15.55
N PHE A 398 -7.63 -30.05 14.74
CA PHE A 398 -9.06 -30.17 15.02
C PHE A 398 -9.62 -31.52 14.62
N SER A 399 -9.17 -32.03 13.47
CA SER A 399 -9.52 -33.37 13.00
C SER A 399 -8.35 -33.97 12.23
N GLN A 400 -8.56 -35.11 11.59
CA GLN A 400 -7.54 -35.73 10.75
C GLN A 400 -7.03 -34.75 9.67
N ASN A 401 -7.94 -33.96 9.09
CA ASN A 401 -7.75 -33.13 7.90
C ASN A 401 -8.00 -31.63 8.16
N HIS A 402 -8.00 -31.19 9.43
CA HIS A 402 -8.31 -29.81 9.80
C HIS A 402 -7.35 -29.30 10.87
N PHE A 403 -6.67 -28.21 10.56
CA PHE A 403 -5.73 -27.53 11.44
C PHE A 403 -6.05 -26.04 11.48
N VAL A 404 -5.71 -25.40 12.58
CA VAL A 404 -5.66 -23.94 12.67
C VAL A 404 -4.28 -23.56 13.18
N LEU A 405 -3.61 -22.65 12.47
CA LEU A 405 -2.32 -22.13 12.89
C LEU A 405 -2.42 -20.64 13.22
N THR A 406 -1.62 -20.25 14.20
CA THR A 406 -1.38 -18.86 14.59
C THR A 406 -0.02 -18.41 14.07
N THR A 407 0.10 -17.12 13.81
CA THR A 407 1.31 -16.43 13.31
C THR A 407 1.48 -15.14 14.10
N THR A 408 2.64 -14.50 13.99
CA THR A 408 2.82 -13.16 14.57
C THR A 408 1.83 -12.14 14.00
N THR A 409 1.58 -11.05 14.74
CA THR A 409 0.67 -9.98 14.27
C THR A 409 1.17 -9.35 12.97
N GLY A 410 2.47 -9.04 12.88
CA GLY A 410 3.08 -8.44 11.68
C GLY A 410 3.26 -9.43 10.53
N GLY A 411 3.41 -10.73 10.83
CA GLY A 411 3.63 -11.79 9.84
C GLY A 411 2.37 -12.32 9.17
N ALA A 412 1.17 -12.04 9.68
CA ALA A 412 -0.09 -12.66 9.25
C ALA A 412 -0.30 -12.71 7.72
N SER A 413 -0.16 -11.57 7.04
CA SER A 413 -0.33 -11.49 5.57
C SER A 413 0.80 -12.19 4.82
N ARG A 414 2.05 -12.00 5.29
CA ARG A 414 3.25 -12.61 4.70
C ARG A 414 3.21 -14.13 4.79
N VAL A 415 2.80 -14.70 5.93
CA VAL A 415 2.68 -16.15 6.11
C VAL A 415 1.57 -16.70 5.21
N MET A 416 0.39 -16.07 5.15
CA MET A 416 -0.67 -16.51 4.24
C MET A 416 -0.18 -16.55 2.78
N ALA A 417 0.48 -15.47 2.32
CA ALA A 417 1.04 -15.41 0.97
C ALA A 417 2.15 -16.45 0.74
N TRP A 418 2.97 -16.73 1.77
CA TRP A 418 3.99 -17.76 1.71
C TRP A 418 3.38 -19.15 1.52
N LEU A 419 2.38 -19.51 2.34
CA LEU A 419 1.70 -20.80 2.24
C LEU A 419 1.01 -20.98 0.88
N GLU A 420 0.28 -19.95 0.43
CA GLU A 420 -0.38 -19.96 -0.89
C GLU A 420 0.62 -20.07 -2.04
N ARG A 421 1.76 -19.36 -1.99
CA ARG A 421 2.80 -19.49 -3.01
C ARG A 421 3.26 -20.94 -3.15
N TRP A 422 3.60 -21.60 -2.05
CA TRP A 422 4.07 -22.99 -2.10
C TRP A 422 3.01 -23.95 -2.63
N LEU A 423 1.74 -23.79 -2.24
CA LEU A 423 0.65 -24.61 -2.78
C LEU A 423 0.41 -24.35 -4.27
N GLN A 424 0.46 -23.09 -4.71
CA GLN A 424 0.11 -22.75 -6.08
C GLN A 424 1.25 -23.00 -7.08
N THR A 425 2.51 -22.81 -6.67
CA THR A 425 3.66 -22.85 -7.61
C THR A 425 4.53 -24.10 -7.50
N GLU A 426 4.67 -24.67 -6.30
CA GLU A 426 5.61 -25.79 -6.07
C GLU A 426 4.91 -27.12 -5.80
N TRP A 427 3.78 -27.09 -5.07
CA TRP A 427 3.03 -28.27 -4.65
C TRP A 427 1.55 -28.22 -5.03
N PRO A 428 1.19 -27.95 -6.31
CA PRO A 428 -0.20 -27.86 -6.76
C PRO A 428 -0.95 -29.21 -6.72
N ASP A 429 -0.24 -30.31 -6.50
CA ASP A 429 -0.78 -31.65 -6.32
C ASP A 429 -1.32 -31.89 -4.90
N LEU A 430 -0.88 -31.13 -3.90
CA LEU A 430 -1.38 -31.26 -2.53
C LEU A 430 -2.80 -30.74 -2.40
N LYS A 431 -3.69 -31.59 -1.88
CA LYS A 431 -5.10 -31.23 -1.63
C LYS A 431 -5.21 -30.52 -0.30
N VAL A 432 -4.92 -29.22 -0.30
CA VAL A 432 -5.03 -28.33 0.85
C VAL A 432 -5.67 -27.02 0.45
N TYR A 433 -6.66 -26.58 1.23
CA TYR A 433 -7.24 -25.26 1.16
C TYR A 433 -6.89 -24.45 2.40
N LEU A 434 -6.61 -23.16 2.19
CA LEU A 434 -6.27 -22.20 3.22
C LEU A 434 -7.35 -21.12 3.28
N THR A 435 -7.69 -20.67 4.48
CA THR A 435 -8.53 -19.48 4.64
C THR A 435 -8.04 -18.67 5.83
N SER A 436 -7.84 -17.37 5.61
CA SER A 436 -7.53 -16.47 6.70
C SER A 436 -8.78 -16.28 7.57
N VAL A 437 -8.68 -16.67 8.84
CA VAL A 437 -9.74 -16.47 9.86
C VAL A 437 -9.29 -15.45 10.92
N THR A 438 -8.31 -14.61 10.56
CA THR A 438 -7.65 -13.64 11.45
C THR A 438 -8.64 -12.67 12.08
N ASP A 439 -9.49 -12.06 11.26
CA ASP A 439 -10.47 -11.07 11.71
C ASP A 439 -11.74 -11.73 12.29
N HIS A 440 -11.98 -13.02 12.00
CA HIS A 440 -13.16 -13.74 12.50
C HIS A 440 -13.02 -14.05 13.99
N TRP A 441 -11.85 -14.50 14.44
CA TRP A 441 -11.61 -14.86 15.83
C TRP A 441 -10.94 -13.71 16.59
N ALA A 442 -11.68 -13.13 17.55
CA ALA A 442 -11.07 -12.36 18.61
C ALA A 442 -10.46 -13.32 19.64
N THR A 443 -9.34 -12.94 20.26
CA THR A 443 -8.58 -13.80 21.18
C THR A 443 -8.30 -13.06 22.49
N LEU A 444 -8.71 -13.66 23.60
CA LEU A 444 -8.50 -13.15 24.95
C LEU A 444 -7.54 -14.09 25.67
N SER A 445 -6.32 -13.64 25.95
CA SER A 445 -5.34 -14.42 26.69
C SER A 445 -5.49 -14.13 28.18
N VAL A 446 -5.94 -15.11 28.96
CA VAL A 446 -6.13 -15.01 30.40
C VAL A 446 -5.03 -15.83 31.08
N ALA A 447 -4.09 -15.14 31.74
CA ALA A 447 -2.88 -15.75 32.29
C ALA A 447 -2.74 -15.49 33.79
N GLY A 448 -2.21 -16.47 34.53
CA GLY A 448 -1.96 -16.36 35.97
C GLY A 448 -2.56 -17.53 36.76
N PRO A 449 -2.22 -17.68 38.05
CA PRO A 449 -2.70 -18.79 38.89
C PRO A 449 -4.23 -18.88 38.99
N ASN A 450 -4.96 -17.75 38.96
CA ASN A 450 -6.43 -17.70 39.05
C ASN A 450 -7.13 -17.80 37.70
N SER A 451 -6.41 -17.87 36.57
CA SER A 451 -6.98 -17.96 35.21
C SER A 451 -7.99 -19.10 35.06
N ARG A 452 -7.66 -20.30 35.59
CA ARG A 452 -8.54 -21.47 35.56
C ARG A 452 -9.85 -21.20 36.30
N ARG A 453 -9.75 -20.67 37.54
CA ARG A 453 -10.92 -20.42 38.40
C ARG A 453 -11.88 -19.44 37.72
N LEU A 454 -11.35 -18.33 37.21
CA LEU A 454 -12.13 -17.33 36.49
C LEU A 454 -12.88 -17.92 35.29
N ILE A 455 -12.20 -18.65 34.41
CA ILE A 455 -12.82 -19.14 33.18
C ILE A 455 -13.84 -20.24 33.47
N THR A 456 -13.58 -21.12 34.44
CA THR A 456 -14.53 -22.17 34.84
C THR A 456 -15.87 -21.61 35.31
N GLU A 457 -15.92 -20.40 35.86
CA GLU A 457 -17.20 -19.77 36.26
C GLU A 457 -18.05 -19.27 35.10
N LEU A 458 -17.44 -19.09 33.93
CA LEU A 458 -18.09 -18.57 32.74
C LEU A 458 -18.27 -19.65 31.66
N CYS A 459 -18.00 -20.92 31.98
CA CYS A 459 -18.04 -22.02 31.03
C CYS A 459 -18.70 -23.25 31.65
N ASP A 460 -19.81 -23.69 31.05
CA ASP A 460 -20.62 -24.79 31.58
C ASP A 460 -20.29 -26.15 30.93
N ASP A 461 -19.61 -26.15 29.78
CA ASP A 461 -19.48 -27.32 28.90
C ASP A 461 -18.03 -27.77 28.62
N ILE A 462 -17.03 -27.14 29.24
CA ILE A 462 -15.62 -27.54 29.16
C ILE A 462 -15.11 -27.97 30.55
N ASP A 463 -14.53 -29.18 30.63
CA ASP A 463 -13.80 -29.62 31.82
C ASP A 463 -12.37 -29.04 31.82
N PHE A 464 -12.09 -28.15 32.78
CA PHE A 464 -10.79 -27.48 32.97
C PHE A 464 -9.83 -28.23 33.92
N SER A 465 -10.18 -29.44 34.34
CA SER A 465 -9.26 -30.30 35.11
C SER A 465 -7.98 -30.57 34.32
N SER A 466 -6.85 -30.72 35.02
CA SER A 466 -5.55 -30.92 34.34
C SER A 466 -5.52 -32.17 33.47
N GLN A 467 -6.28 -33.21 33.87
CA GLN A 467 -6.40 -34.46 33.14
C GLN A 467 -7.23 -34.30 31.87
N ALA A 468 -8.37 -33.61 31.93
CA ALA A 468 -9.23 -33.40 30.78
C ALA A 468 -8.71 -32.31 29.84
N PHE A 469 -7.93 -31.34 30.35
CA PHE A 469 -7.43 -30.21 29.58
C PHE A 469 -5.92 -29.98 29.81
N PRO A 470 -5.05 -30.92 29.36
CA PRO A 470 -3.60 -30.84 29.56
C PRO A 470 -2.95 -29.68 28.81
N PHE A 471 -1.75 -29.26 29.24
CA PHE A 471 -0.98 -28.20 28.56
C PHE A 471 -0.76 -28.51 27.07
N MET A 472 -0.80 -27.50 26.21
CA MET A 472 -0.75 -27.63 24.73
C MET A 472 -1.89 -28.49 24.16
N SER A 473 -3.11 -28.26 24.64
CA SER A 473 -4.34 -28.76 24.02
C SER A 473 -5.36 -27.63 23.86
N PHE A 474 -6.48 -27.92 23.19
CA PHE A 474 -7.61 -27.01 23.07
C PHE A 474 -8.94 -27.75 23.23
N ARG A 475 -10.00 -27.03 23.57
CA ARG A 475 -11.38 -27.53 23.68
C ARG A 475 -12.33 -26.57 22.99
N GLU A 476 -13.38 -27.10 22.38
CA GLU A 476 -14.50 -26.32 21.84
C GLU A 476 -15.67 -26.40 22.83
N GLY A 477 -16.41 -25.31 22.98
CA GLY A 477 -17.52 -25.19 23.92
C GLY A 477 -18.07 -23.76 23.93
N THR A 478 -18.48 -23.28 25.10
CA THR A 478 -19.04 -21.94 25.28
C THR A 478 -18.36 -21.18 26.41
N VAL A 479 -18.16 -19.86 26.23
CA VAL A 479 -17.66 -18.96 27.28
C VAL A 479 -18.58 -17.74 27.35
N ALA A 480 -19.15 -17.48 28.52
CA ALA A 480 -20.19 -16.48 28.75
C ALA A 480 -21.36 -16.61 27.74
N GLY A 481 -21.72 -17.86 27.40
CA GLY A 481 -22.76 -18.20 26.43
C GLY A 481 -22.36 -18.06 24.95
N ALA A 482 -21.19 -17.50 24.63
CA ALA A 482 -20.71 -17.39 23.26
C ALA A 482 -20.00 -18.69 22.81
N PRO A 483 -20.17 -19.15 21.56
CA PRO A 483 -19.33 -20.22 21.01
C PRO A 483 -17.84 -19.87 21.10
N ALA A 484 -17.02 -20.78 21.59
CA ALA A 484 -15.62 -20.53 21.87
C ALA A 484 -14.73 -21.74 21.58
N ARG A 485 -13.46 -21.45 21.27
CA ARG A 485 -12.36 -22.41 21.23
C ARG A 485 -11.34 -21.96 22.26
N VAL A 486 -11.14 -22.74 23.30
CA VAL A 486 -10.22 -22.40 24.39
C VAL A 486 -8.93 -23.20 24.22
N PHE A 487 -7.78 -22.55 24.27
CA PHE A 487 -6.46 -23.17 24.11
C PHE A 487 -5.65 -23.03 25.39
N ARG A 488 -5.07 -24.12 25.90
CA ARG A 488 -4.17 -24.08 27.06
C ARG A 488 -2.73 -23.86 26.58
N ILE A 489 -2.46 -22.64 26.13
CA ILE A 489 -1.17 -22.12 25.63
C ILE A 489 -0.78 -20.93 26.49
N SER A 490 0.53 -20.67 26.66
CA SER A 490 1.00 -19.53 27.44
C SER A 490 2.27 -18.95 26.84
N PHE A 491 2.26 -17.63 26.70
CA PHE A 491 3.42 -16.82 26.30
C PHE A 491 4.03 -16.03 27.48
N SER A 492 3.48 -16.17 28.69
CA SER A 492 3.99 -15.54 29.93
C SER A 492 4.73 -16.52 30.85
N GLY A 493 4.65 -17.82 30.56
CA GLY A 493 5.12 -18.90 31.42
C GLY A 493 4.23 -19.18 32.64
N GLU A 494 3.11 -18.46 32.80
CA GLU A 494 2.06 -18.81 33.76
C GLU A 494 1.11 -19.86 33.17
N ARG A 495 0.26 -20.46 34.01
CA ARG A 495 -0.95 -21.12 33.52
C ARG A 495 -1.78 -20.08 32.76
N ALA A 496 -2.13 -20.36 31.51
CA ALA A 496 -2.93 -19.47 30.71
C ALA A 496 -3.87 -20.22 29.78
N TYR A 497 -4.92 -19.50 29.38
CA TYR A 497 -5.93 -19.95 28.44
C TYR A 497 -6.17 -18.83 27.42
N GLU A 498 -6.05 -19.15 26.14
CA GLU A 498 -6.43 -18.26 25.05
C GLU A 498 -7.84 -18.63 24.58
N ILE A 499 -8.76 -17.68 24.71
CA ILE A 499 -10.18 -17.87 24.39
C ILE A 499 -10.42 -17.23 23.03
N ASN A 500 -10.60 -18.07 22.00
CA ASN A 500 -10.99 -17.63 20.67
C ASN A 500 -12.52 -17.61 20.57
N ILE A 501 -13.08 -16.44 20.27
CA ILE A 501 -14.52 -16.23 20.10
C ILE A 501 -14.80 -15.52 18.77
N PRO A 502 -15.95 -15.76 18.12
CA PRO A 502 -16.34 -14.99 16.96
C PRO A 502 -16.39 -13.50 17.36
N ALA A 503 -15.68 -12.66 16.60
CA ALA A 503 -15.40 -11.27 16.96
C ALA A 503 -16.67 -10.42 17.22
N ASN A 504 -17.82 -10.80 16.65
CA ASN A 504 -19.10 -10.14 16.93
C ASN A 504 -19.51 -10.26 18.41
N TYR A 505 -19.10 -11.31 19.13
CA TYR A 505 -19.42 -11.49 20.55
C TYR A 505 -18.33 -10.94 21.49
N ALA A 506 -17.22 -10.46 20.94
CA ALA A 506 -16.01 -10.34 21.72
C ALA A 506 -16.05 -9.27 22.80
N ARG A 507 -16.73 -8.15 22.53
CA ARG A 507 -16.98 -7.13 23.54
C ARG A 507 -17.76 -7.68 24.73
N ALA A 508 -18.83 -8.45 24.49
CA ALA A 508 -19.66 -9.02 25.55
C ALA A 508 -18.89 -10.01 26.44
N VAL A 509 -18.06 -10.86 25.84
CA VAL A 509 -17.24 -11.84 26.60
C VAL A 509 -16.12 -11.15 27.36
N TRP A 510 -15.49 -10.12 26.78
CA TRP A 510 -14.50 -9.30 27.48
C TRP A 510 -15.10 -8.65 28.72
N ASP A 511 -16.26 -8.00 28.58
CA ASP A 511 -16.99 -7.37 29.70
C ASP A 511 -17.30 -8.41 30.80
N ALA A 512 -17.74 -9.62 30.43
CA ALA A 512 -18.05 -10.69 31.38
C ALA A 512 -16.82 -11.21 32.15
N LEU A 513 -15.69 -11.36 31.47
CA LEU A 513 -14.41 -11.77 32.10
C LEU A 513 -13.89 -10.68 33.05
N MET A 514 -13.95 -9.41 32.63
CA MET A 514 -13.54 -8.29 33.47
C MET A 514 -14.42 -8.16 34.71
N GLU A 515 -15.74 -8.29 34.57
CA GLU A 515 -16.67 -8.20 35.71
C GLU A 515 -16.46 -9.35 36.70
N THR A 516 -16.49 -10.59 36.22
CA THR A 516 -16.31 -11.79 37.04
C THR A 516 -14.93 -11.85 37.66
N GLY A 517 -13.92 -11.34 36.95
CA GLY A 517 -12.53 -11.31 37.39
C GLY A 517 -12.22 -10.29 38.48
N LYS A 518 -13.11 -9.33 38.79
CA LYS A 518 -12.87 -8.32 39.84
C LYS A 518 -12.51 -8.94 41.19
N LYS A 519 -13.14 -10.05 41.57
CA LYS A 519 -12.84 -10.77 42.83
C LYS A 519 -11.47 -11.45 42.85
N TYR A 520 -10.85 -11.61 41.68
CA TYR A 520 -9.49 -12.11 41.50
C TYR A 520 -8.50 -10.97 41.21
N ASP A 521 -8.89 -9.69 41.36
CA ASP A 521 -8.06 -8.54 40.98
C ASP A 521 -7.56 -8.63 39.53
N ILE A 522 -8.47 -9.02 38.62
CA ILE A 522 -8.13 -9.14 37.19
C ILE A 522 -7.55 -7.83 36.67
N THR A 523 -6.37 -7.93 36.05
CA THR A 523 -5.65 -6.75 35.53
C THR A 523 -5.53 -6.84 34.02
N PRO A 524 -6.12 -5.89 33.25
CA PRO A 524 -5.84 -5.81 31.82
C PRO A 524 -4.38 -5.39 31.64
N TYR A 525 -3.68 -6.01 30.69
CA TYR A 525 -2.32 -5.65 30.37
C TYR A 525 -2.09 -5.56 28.88
N GLY A 526 -1.17 -4.70 28.48
CA GLY A 526 -0.87 -4.43 27.08
C GLY A 526 0.37 -5.15 26.57
N THR A 527 0.83 -4.74 25.39
CA THR A 527 1.99 -5.36 24.74
C THR A 527 3.30 -5.16 25.49
N GLU A 528 3.47 -4.07 26.24
CA GLU A 528 4.70 -3.87 27.01
C GLU A 528 4.84 -4.92 28.11
N THR A 529 3.78 -5.10 28.92
CA THR A 529 3.74 -6.15 29.95
C THR A 529 3.87 -7.53 29.32
N MET A 530 3.27 -7.77 28.15
CA MET A 530 3.46 -9.01 27.39
C MET A 530 4.95 -9.22 27.05
N HIS A 531 5.66 -8.18 26.62
CA HIS A 531 7.08 -8.23 26.30
C HIS A 531 7.96 -8.51 27.52
N VAL A 532 7.64 -7.94 28.69
CA VAL A 532 8.35 -8.26 29.93
C VAL A 532 8.14 -9.74 30.31
N LEU A 533 6.88 -10.19 30.36
CA LEU A 533 6.52 -11.54 30.81
C LEU A 533 7.13 -12.64 29.93
N ARG A 534 7.17 -12.43 28.60
CA ARG A 534 7.81 -13.38 27.67
C ARG A 534 9.33 -13.35 27.75
N ALA A 535 9.93 -12.17 27.97
CA ALA A 535 11.38 -12.03 28.06
C ALA A 535 11.93 -12.64 29.35
N GLU A 536 11.18 -12.56 30.46
CA GLU A 536 11.46 -13.31 31.69
C GLU A 536 11.58 -14.83 31.44
N LYS A 537 10.84 -15.36 30.46
CA LYS A 537 10.87 -16.77 30.02
C LYS A 537 11.86 -17.06 28.90
N GLY A 538 12.56 -16.05 28.38
CA GLY A 538 13.46 -16.21 27.23
C GLY A 538 12.75 -16.54 25.92
N TYR A 539 11.44 -16.27 25.83
CA TYR A 539 10.71 -16.45 24.57
C TYR A 539 11.03 -15.29 23.62
N ILE A 540 11.15 -15.60 22.34
CA ILE A 540 11.49 -14.63 21.30
C ILE A 540 10.26 -13.89 20.79
N ILE A 541 10.50 -12.73 20.19
CA ILE A 541 9.57 -12.05 19.28
C ILE A 541 10.23 -11.99 17.90
N ALA A 542 9.62 -12.61 16.89
CA ALA A 542 10.13 -12.52 15.54
C ALA A 542 10.10 -11.05 15.06
N GLY A 543 11.21 -10.59 14.47
CA GLY A 543 11.41 -9.19 14.09
C GLY A 543 12.01 -8.29 15.18
N GLN A 544 12.11 -8.76 16.43
CA GLN A 544 12.82 -8.08 17.51
C GLN A 544 14.06 -8.87 17.95
N ASP A 545 13.89 -10.14 18.32
CA ASP A 545 15.00 -11.05 18.64
C ASP A 545 15.53 -11.80 17.40
N THR A 546 14.88 -11.59 16.25
CA THR A 546 15.32 -12.08 14.94
C THR A 546 15.31 -10.94 13.93
N ASP A 547 16.32 -10.89 13.06
CA ASP A 547 16.56 -9.79 12.11
C ASP A 547 16.67 -10.27 10.65
N GLY A 548 16.20 -11.49 10.37
CA GLY A 548 16.38 -12.16 9.08
C GLY A 548 17.74 -12.86 8.90
N SER A 549 18.62 -12.84 9.91
CA SER A 549 19.90 -13.57 9.89
C SER A 549 20.03 -14.65 10.99
N VAL A 550 18.95 -14.86 11.75
CA VAL A 550 18.91 -15.74 12.92
C VAL A 550 18.22 -17.06 12.59
N THR A 551 18.90 -18.18 12.87
CA THR A 551 18.38 -19.54 12.71
C THR A 551 17.83 -20.08 14.04
N PRO A 552 17.04 -21.18 14.04
CA PRO A 552 16.63 -21.83 15.29
C PRO A 552 17.81 -22.29 16.18
N VAL A 553 18.97 -22.61 15.57
CA VAL A 553 20.19 -22.96 16.31
C VAL A 553 20.76 -21.75 17.04
N ASP A 554 20.76 -20.60 16.39
CA ASP A 554 21.20 -19.34 16.99
C ASP A 554 20.34 -18.96 18.19
N LEU A 555 19.06 -19.34 18.20
CA LEU A 555 18.13 -19.14 19.32
C LEU A 555 18.29 -20.17 20.47
N GLY A 556 19.18 -21.15 20.33
CA GLY A 556 19.28 -22.26 21.29
C GLY A 556 18.06 -23.20 21.27
N MET A 557 17.34 -23.24 20.14
CA MET A 557 16.11 -24.00 19.95
C MET A 557 16.29 -25.09 18.88
N ASP A 558 17.49 -25.66 18.75
CA ASP A 558 17.77 -26.75 17.80
C ASP A 558 16.90 -27.99 18.04
N TRP A 559 16.45 -28.20 19.29
CA TRP A 559 15.56 -29.28 19.69
C TRP A 559 14.21 -29.30 18.94
N ILE A 560 13.77 -28.16 18.42
CA ILE A 560 12.48 -28.05 17.70
C ILE A 560 12.61 -28.47 16.24
N MET A 561 13.82 -28.65 15.72
CA MET A 561 14.02 -29.02 14.32
C MET A 561 14.01 -30.54 14.17
N SER A 562 13.21 -31.05 13.23
CA SER A 562 13.16 -32.49 12.99
C SER A 562 14.43 -32.97 12.28
N LYS A 563 15.03 -34.03 12.83
CA LYS A 563 16.17 -34.73 12.23
C LYS A 563 15.73 -35.71 11.15
N HIS A 564 14.47 -36.12 11.14
CA HIS A 564 13.97 -37.28 10.37
C HIS A 564 13.18 -36.92 9.11
N LYS A 565 12.79 -35.65 8.93
CA LYS A 565 12.12 -35.16 7.71
C LYS A 565 12.86 -34.00 7.08
N ASP A 566 12.58 -33.73 5.81
CA ASP A 566 12.96 -32.45 5.19
C ASP A 566 11.92 -31.35 5.50
N PHE A 567 12.32 -30.09 5.38
CA PHE A 567 11.43 -28.92 5.52
C PHE A 567 12.04 -27.68 4.88
N LEU A 568 11.22 -26.67 4.60
CA LEU A 568 11.65 -25.41 4.02
C LEU A 568 12.78 -24.77 4.83
N GLY A 569 13.87 -24.43 4.14
CA GLY A 569 15.07 -23.85 4.76
C GLY A 569 16.07 -24.84 5.35
N LYS A 570 15.72 -26.12 5.56
CA LYS A 570 16.61 -27.12 6.18
C LYS A 570 17.94 -27.25 5.44
N ARG A 571 17.91 -27.25 4.10
CA ARG A 571 19.09 -27.34 3.24
C ARG A 571 20.10 -26.22 3.50
N SER A 572 19.63 -25.03 3.85
CA SER A 572 20.51 -23.87 4.07
C SER A 572 21.23 -23.93 5.41
N LEU A 573 20.69 -24.64 6.40
CA LEU A 573 21.30 -24.81 7.73
C LEU A 573 22.64 -25.58 7.72
N SER A 574 22.97 -26.26 6.62
CA SER A 574 24.26 -26.94 6.43
C SER A 574 25.29 -26.14 5.65
N ARG A 575 25.00 -24.88 5.28
CA ARG A 575 25.95 -24.02 4.57
C ARG A 575 27.09 -23.55 5.50
N PRO A 576 28.29 -23.23 4.96
CA PRO A 576 29.43 -22.83 5.78
C PRO A 576 29.14 -21.70 6.78
N ASP A 577 28.37 -20.68 6.40
CA ASP A 577 28.02 -19.57 7.30
C ASP A 577 27.13 -20.01 8.48
N SER A 578 26.19 -20.93 8.25
CA SER A 578 25.32 -21.50 9.30
C SER A 578 26.07 -22.42 10.27
N LEU A 579 27.22 -22.95 9.85
CA LEU A 579 28.06 -23.84 10.66
C LEU A 579 29.18 -23.11 11.41
N ARG A 580 29.31 -21.78 11.24
CA ARG A 580 30.31 -20.99 11.96
C ARG A 580 30.12 -21.10 13.47
N LYS A 581 31.23 -21.18 14.21
CA LYS A 581 31.22 -21.27 15.69
C LYS A 581 30.98 -19.91 16.36
N ASP A 582 31.18 -18.83 15.62
CA ASP A 582 31.08 -17.44 16.08
C ASP A 582 29.78 -16.76 15.59
N ARG A 583 28.76 -17.53 15.20
CA ARG A 583 27.43 -16.96 14.92
C ARG A 583 26.89 -16.25 16.16
N LYS A 584 26.10 -15.20 15.95
CA LYS A 584 25.42 -14.52 17.05
C LYS A 584 24.32 -15.44 17.59
N GLN A 585 24.36 -15.69 18.88
CA GLN A 585 23.48 -16.63 19.58
C GLN A 585 22.70 -15.91 20.67
N LEU A 586 21.43 -16.25 20.83
CA LEU A 586 20.54 -15.68 21.83
C LEU A 586 21.01 -16.06 23.24
N VAL A 587 21.23 -15.05 24.06
CA VAL A 587 21.64 -15.17 25.45
C VAL A 587 20.85 -14.18 26.31
N GLY A 588 20.88 -14.39 27.62
CA GLY A 588 20.48 -13.38 28.57
C GLY A 588 21.65 -12.45 28.92
N LEU A 589 21.35 -11.22 29.31
CA LEU A 589 22.29 -10.30 29.96
C LEU A 589 21.72 -9.84 31.29
N LEU A 590 22.60 -9.76 32.27
CA LEU A 590 22.31 -9.29 33.61
C LEU A 590 23.23 -8.11 33.90
N ALA A 591 22.67 -6.91 33.96
CA ALA A 591 23.43 -5.72 34.38
C ALA A 591 24.01 -5.95 35.78
N GLU A 592 25.22 -5.47 36.00
CA GLU A 592 25.88 -5.56 37.31
C GLU A 592 25.11 -4.75 38.36
N THR A 593 24.68 -3.53 38.00
CA THR A 593 23.71 -2.75 38.77
C THR A 593 22.30 -3.28 38.48
N PRO A 594 21.61 -3.93 39.45
CA PRO A 594 20.34 -4.60 39.18
C PRO A 594 19.21 -3.67 38.73
N THR A 595 19.31 -2.37 38.99
CA THR A 595 18.28 -1.39 38.59
C THR A 595 18.55 -0.75 37.22
N GLU A 596 19.70 -1.04 36.60
CA GLU A 596 20.10 -0.43 35.34
C GLU A 596 19.56 -1.25 34.15
N VAL A 597 18.60 -0.68 33.42
CA VAL A 597 18.03 -1.27 32.21
C VAL A 597 18.92 -0.95 31.02
N LEU A 598 19.32 -1.98 30.28
CA LEU A 598 20.19 -1.83 29.12
C LEU A 598 19.38 -1.26 27.94
N PRO A 599 19.97 -0.43 27.07
CA PRO A 599 19.25 0.08 25.91
C PRO A 599 19.09 -1.02 24.87
N GLU A 600 17.86 -1.24 24.40
CA GLU A 600 17.60 -2.06 23.21
C GLU A 600 18.39 -1.49 22.02
N GLY A 601 19.04 -2.35 21.24
CA GLY A 601 19.99 -1.97 20.17
C GLY A 601 21.40 -1.61 20.65
N GLY A 602 21.65 -1.56 21.97
CA GLY A 602 22.95 -1.30 22.56
C GLY A 602 24.02 -2.29 22.07
N GLN A 603 25.15 -1.79 21.59
CA GLN A 603 26.24 -2.62 21.06
C GLN A 603 27.04 -3.23 22.20
N ILE A 604 27.39 -4.52 22.04
CA ILE A 604 28.09 -5.32 23.06
C ILE A 604 29.54 -5.49 22.67
N VAL A 605 30.45 -5.20 23.60
CA VAL A 605 31.90 -5.32 23.44
C VAL A 605 32.51 -6.04 24.65
N VAL A 606 33.68 -6.65 24.46
CA VAL A 606 34.38 -7.36 25.56
C VAL A 606 35.28 -6.44 26.39
N ASP A 607 35.76 -5.35 25.80
CA ASP A 607 36.63 -4.35 26.43
C ASP A 607 36.21 -2.96 25.96
N PRO A 608 35.71 -2.08 26.86
CA PRO A 608 35.26 -0.74 26.50
C PRO A 608 36.41 0.21 26.14
N SER A 609 37.65 -0.22 26.37
CA SER A 609 38.90 0.54 26.17
C SER A 609 39.66 0.09 24.91
N ALA A 610 39.13 -0.90 24.17
CA ALA A 610 39.78 -1.43 22.98
C ALA A 610 39.93 -0.35 21.87
N PRO A 611 41.02 -0.42 21.07
CA PRO A 611 41.29 0.57 20.02
C PRO A 611 40.20 0.58 18.95
N LEU A 612 39.97 1.75 18.36
CA LEU A 612 39.02 1.90 17.26
C LEU A 612 39.64 1.44 15.92
N PRO A 613 38.88 0.72 15.06
CA PRO A 613 37.51 0.27 15.26
C PRO A 613 37.42 -0.94 16.21
N MET A 614 36.50 -0.85 17.18
CA MET A 614 36.29 -1.90 18.17
C MET A 614 35.48 -3.06 17.59
N GLU A 615 35.85 -4.30 17.93
CA GLU A 615 35.05 -5.46 17.52
C GLU A 615 33.73 -5.52 18.29
N MET A 616 32.62 -5.46 17.55
CA MET A 616 31.29 -5.71 18.10
C MET A 616 31.03 -7.21 18.23
N MET A 617 30.65 -7.63 19.43
CA MET A 617 30.28 -9.00 19.73
C MET A 617 28.81 -9.29 19.42
N GLY A 618 27.96 -8.28 19.42
CA GLY A 618 26.52 -8.48 19.43
C GLY A 618 25.76 -7.23 19.78
N HIS A 619 24.47 -7.38 20.01
CA HIS A 619 23.62 -6.29 20.50
C HIS A 619 22.49 -6.81 21.39
N VAL A 620 21.97 -5.92 22.22
CA VAL A 620 20.77 -6.14 23.04
C VAL A 620 19.54 -6.11 22.12
N THR A 621 18.70 -7.14 22.18
CA THR A 621 17.46 -7.25 21.38
C THR A 621 16.23 -6.83 22.16
N SER A 622 16.19 -7.15 23.45
CA SER A 622 15.06 -6.86 24.34
C SER A 622 15.57 -6.49 25.73
N SER A 623 15.07 -5.44 26.39
CA SER A 623 15.51 -5.13 27.76
C SER A 623 14.45 -4.46 28.61
N TYR A 624 14.32 -4.94 29.85
CA TYR A 624 13.25 -4.54 30.76
C TYR A 624 13.74 -4.51 32.21
N PHE A 625 13.04 -3.74 33.04
CA PHE A 625 13.04 -3.98 34.48
C PHE A 625 11.98 -5.02 34.83
N SER A 626 12.37 -6.15 35.42
CA SER A 626 11.47 -7.17 35.91
C SER A 626 11.13 -6.89 37.38
N ALA A 627 9.91 -6.40 37.62
CA ALA A 627 9.38 -6.28 38.98
C ALA A 627 9.27 -7.63 39.69
N CYS A 628 9.03 -8.72 38.94
CA CYS A 628 8.92 -10.08 39.47
C CYS A 628 10.26 -10.60 40.02
N LEU A 629 11.38 -10.17 39.43
CA LEU A 629 12.74 -10.56 39.81
C LEU A 629 13.45 -9.48 40.65
N GLY A 630 12.86 -8.28 40.76
CA GLY A 630 13.46 -7.13 41.45
C GLY A 630 14.71 -6.57 40.76
N ARG A 631 14.85 -6.78 39.44
CA ARG A 631 16.05 -6.40 38.68
C ARG A 631 15.80 -6.24 37.18
N SER A 632 16.73 -5.59 36.49
CA SER A 632 16.80 -5.55 35.04
C SER A 632 17.25 -6.88 34.45
N ILE A 633 16.66 -7.19 33.29
CA ILE A 633 16.97 -8.34 32.45
C ILE A 633 17.07 -7.86 31.00
N ALA A 634 17.88 -8.54 30.20
CA ALA A 634 17.89 -8.31 28.76
C ALA A 634 18.11 -9.59 27.98
N LEU A 635 17.52 -9.70 26.80
CA LEU A 635 17.91 -10.66 25.78
C LEU A 635 18.86 -9.98 24.80
N ALA A 636 19.81 -10.75 24.28
CA ALA A 636 20.82 -10.27 23.36
C ALA A 636 21.26 -11.38 22.42
N VAL A 637 21.80 -11.00 21.25
CA VAL A 637 22.47 -11.93 20.35
C VAL A 637 23.97 -11.65 20.35
N VAL A 638 24.78 -12.64 20.76
CA VAL A 638 26.23 -12.49 20.98
C VAL A 638 27.00 -13.56 20.21
N LYS A 639 28.07 -13.18 19.50
CA LYS A 639 28.96 -14.10 18.76
C LYS A 639 29.50 -15.20 19.67
N GLY A 640 29.10 -16.45 19.41
CA GLY A 640 29.44 -17.60 20.25
C GLY A 640 28.86 -17.50 21.66
N GLY A 641 27.73 -16.82 21.85
CA GLY A 641 27.15 -16.49 23.16
C GLY A 641 26.95 -17.71 24.07
N HIS A 642 26.60 -18.87 23.53
CA HIS A 642 26.35 -20.08 24.33
C HIS A 642 27.60 -20.60 25.06
N THR A 643 28.80 -20.35 24.54
CA THR A 643 30.06 -20.74 25.20
C THR A 643 30.63 -19.64 26.11
N ARG A 644 29.95 -18.49 26.17
CA ARG A 644 30.37 -17.30 26.91
C ARG A 644 29.51 -17.00 28.14
N ILE A 645 28.64 -17.93 28.55
CA ILE A 645 27.85 -17.79 29.77
C ILE A 645 28.79 -17.55 30.97
N GLY A 646 28.49 -16.54 31.78
CA GLY A 646 29.30 -16.07 32.90
C GLY A 646 30.34 -15.01 32.53
N GLN A 647 30.60 -14.76 31.24
CA GLN A 647 31.53 -13.74 30.79
C GLN A 647 30.98 -12.33 31.04
N THR A 648 31.84 -11.42 31.51
CA THR A 648 31.55 -9.99 31.57
C THR A 648 31.64 -9.35 30.18
N VAL A 649 30.68 -8.51 29.85
CA VAL A 649 30.63 -7.68 28.66
C VAL A 649 30.19 -6.26 29.00
N TYR A 650 30.32 -5.37 28.02
CA TYR A 650 30.05 -3.95 28.16
C TYR A 650 29.08 -3.50 27.07
N VAL A 651 28.04 -2.76 27.45
CA VAL A 651 26.98 -2.29 26.55
C VAL A 651 27.05 -0.78 26.45
N SER A 652 27.22 -0.27 25.23
CA SER A 652 27.31 1.16 24.98
C SER A 652 25.93 1.81 24.90
N HIS A 653 25.80 2.99 25.53
CA HIS A 653 24.65 3.87 25.42
C HIS A 653 24.90 4.95 24.36
N ALA A 654 23.83 5.51 23.80
CA ALA A 654 23.90 6.62 22.86
C ALA A 654 24.47 7.91 23.47
N ASP A 655 24.39 8.06 24.81
CA ASP A 655 24.95 9.19 25.55
C ASP A 655 26.45 9.03 25.89
N GLY A 656 27.09 7.96 25.39
CA GLY A 656 28.51 7.68 25.61
C GLY A 656 28.82 6.91 26.90
N ARG A 657 27.81 6.61 27.74
CA ARG A 657 28.01 5.71 28.89
C ARG A 657 28.21 4.27 28.45
N THR A 658 28.85 3.49 29.31
CA THR A 658 29.02 2.05 29.11
C THR A 658 28.63 1.30 30.37
N VAL A 659 27.74 0.34 30.22
CA VAL A 659 27.20 -0.46 31.33
C VAL A 659 27.81 -1.84 31.31
N ARG A 660 28.28 -2.29 32.47
CA ARG A 660 28.84 -3.62 32.66
C ARG A 660 27.70 -4.63 32.89
N ALA A 661 27.75 -5.75 32.17
CA ALA A 661 26.78 -6.83 32.27
C ALA A 661 27.44 -8.20 32.20
N VAL A 662 26.76 -9.23 32.70
CA VAL A 662 27.20 -10.63 32.65
C VAL A 662 26.29 -11.40 31.70
N ILE A 663 26.89 -12.18 30.79
CA ILE A 663 26.15 -13.10 29.92
C ILE A 663 25.55 -14.22 30.77
N ALA A 664 24.27 -14.47 30.63
CA ALA A 664 23.49 -15.46 31.36
C ALA A 664 22.67 -16.33 30.41
N LYS A 665 22.03 -17.38 30.95
CA LYS A 665 20.99 -18.11 30.20
C LYS A 665 19.81 -17.17 29.93
N PRO A 666 19.12 -17.32 28.78
CA PRO A 666 18.04 -16.39 28.39
C PRO A 666 16.74 -16.57 29.20
N VAL A 667 16.63 -17.60 30.06
CA VAL A 667 15.47 -17.84 30.92
C VAL A 667 15.77 -17.35 32.34
N PHE A 668 15.06 -16.32 32.79
CA PHE A 668 15.32 -15.65 34.08
C PHE A 668 14.32 -16.04 35.16
N TYR A 669 13.10 -16.44 34.78
CA TYR A 669 12.00 -16.74 35.70
C TYR A 669 11.47 -18.16 35.49
N ASP A 670 11.34 -18.92 36.59
CA ASP A 670 10.81 -20.30 36.60
C ASP A 670 11.42 -21.19 35.49
N PRO A 671 12.74 -21.44 35.49
CA PRO A 671 13.42 -22.13 34.39
C PRO A 671 12.88 -23.56 34.15
N GLU A 672 12.35 -24.22 35.18
CA GLU A 672 11.74 -25.55 35.08
C GLU A 672 10.30 -25.52 34.52
N GLY A 673 9.69 -24.33 34.40
CA GLY A 673 8.34 -24.15 33.88
C GLY A 673 7.26 -24.74 34.78
N ALA A 674 7.51 -24.82 36.10
CA ALA A 674 6.63 -25.45 37.07
C ALA A 674 5.26 -24.74 37.12
N ARG A 675 5.21 -23.43 36.90
CA ARG A 675 3.98 -22.62 36.98
C ARG A 675 3.07 -22.78 35.76
N GLN A 676 3.65 -23.04 34.59
CA GLN A 676 2.92 -23.33 33.36
C GLN A 676 2.33 -24.75 33.37
N ARG A 677 3.11 -25.70 33.92
CA ARG A 677 2.84 -27.13 33.89
C ARG A 677 2.10 -27.66 35.12
N ILE A 678 1.53 -26.80 35.97
CA ILE A 678 0.84 -27.25 37.19
C ILE A 678 -0.30 -28.22 36.85
N GLU A 679 -0.15 -29.48 37.29
CA GLU A 679 -1.14 -30.56 37.13
C GLU A 679 -2.07 -30.71 38.35
N GLY A 680 -1.74 -30.13 39.52
CA GLY A 680 -2.53 -30.24 40.77
C GLY A 680 -3.07 -28.91 41.33
N GLY A 681 -4.19 -28.98 42.03
CA GLY A 681 -4.80 -27.88 42.80
C GLY A 681 -6.30 -28.09 42.98
N SER A 682 -6.80 -28.09 44.23
CA SER A 682 -8.19 -28.39 44.57
C SER A 682 -9.18 -27.48 43.83
N THR A 683 -10.27 -28.10 43.37
CA THR A 683 -11.50 -27.43 42.98
C THR A 683 -12.34 -27.28 44.24
N ASP A 684 -12.20 -26.17 44.95
CA ASP A 684 -13.21 -25.84 45.97
C ASP A 684 -14.48 -25.42 45.24
N SER A 685 -15.51 -26.23 45.44
CA SER A 685 -16.83 -26.08 44.83
C SER A 685 -17.63 -25.06 45.63
N ASP A 686 -17.42 -23.77 45.36
CA ASP A 686 -18.38 -22.75 45.76
C ASP A 686 -19.38 -22.52 44.62
N SER A 687 -20.66 -22.47 45.00
CA SER A 687 -21.80 -22.32 44.10
C SER A 687 -21.69 -21.03 43.27
N VAL A 688 -21.57 -21.18 41.95
CA VAL A 688 -21.47 -20.10 40.97
C VAL A 688 -22.84 -19.45 40.76
N ASN A 689 -22.88 -18.12 40.67
CA ASN A 689 -24.05 -17.36 40.27
C ASN A 689 -24.12 -17.33 38.73
N ARG A 690 -25.03 -18.13 38.15
CA ARG A 690 -24.94 -18.69 36.78
C ARG A 690 -25.73 -17.97 35.68
N SER A 691 -26.22 -16.74 35.86
CA SER A 691 -27.20 -16.19 34.89
C SER A 691 -27.17 -14.68 34.60
N ALA A 692 -26.08 -13.96 34.87
CA ALA A 692 -26.14 -12.49 34.85
C ALA A 692 -25.82 -11.79 33.51
N PHE A 693 -25.25 -12.45 32.49
CA PHE A 693 -24.72 -11.77 31.30
C PHE A 693 -25.57 -11.98 30.05
N ARG A 694 -26.00 -10.88 29.43
CA ARG A 694 -26.74 -10.91 28.16
C ARG A 694 -25.74 -10.97 26.99
N LEU A 695 -25.64 -12.12 26.33
CA LEU A 695 -24.88 -12.26 25.10
C LEU A 695 -25.43 -11.31 24.03
N ARG A 696 -24.58 -10.42 23.51
CA ARG A 696 -24.92 -9.48 22.44
C ARG A 696 -23.86 -9.51 21.33
N ARG A 697 -24.32 -9.39 20.08
CA ARG A 697 -23.45 -9.14 18.94
C ARG A 697 -23.19 -7.64 18.79
N GLU A 698 -21.97 -7.27 18.42
CA GLU A 698 -21.58 -5.89 18.16
C GLU A 698 -20.97 -5.77 16.77
N SER A 699 -21.47 -4.80 15.99
CA SER A 699 -20.95 -4.50 14.65
C SER A 699 -19.64 -3.71 14.74
N PRO A 700 -18.71 -3.87 13.78
CA PRO A 700 -17.50 -3.03 13.72
C PRO A 700 -17.79 -1.54 13.42
N LEU A 701 -19.01 -1.19 13.04
CA LEU A 701 -19.48 0.18 12.76
C LEU A 701 -20.49 0.68 13.80
N VAL A 702 -20.54 0.09 14.99
CA VAL A 702 -21.47 0.48 16.07
C VAL A 702 -21.43 1.99 16.37
N GLN A 703 -20.24 2.60 16.36
CA GLN A 703 -20.08 4.05 16.58
C GLN A 703 -20.49 4.89 15.37
N PHE A 704 -20.27 4.39 14.15
CA PHE A 704 -20.64 5.08 12.91
C PHE A 704 -22.17 5.17 12.77
N ASN A 705 -22.88 4.10 13.12
CA ASN A 705 -24.34 4.03 13.04
C ASN A 705 -25.05 4.90 14.09
N GLY A 706 -24.36 5.33 15.16
CA GLY A 706 -24.91 6.19 16.21
C GLY A 706 -24.75 7.69 15.99
N ALA A 707 -24.06 8.12 14.92
CA ALA A 707 -23.88 9.54 14.60
C ALA A 707 -25.16 10.14 13.99
N GLU A 708 -25.59 11.31 14.48
CA GLU A 708 -26.71 12.04 13.88
C GLU A 708 -26.45 12.31 12.39
N PRO A 709 -27.45 12.15 11.51
CA PRO A 709 -27.31 12.50 10.10
C PRO A 709 -26.88 13.96 9.99
N GLY A 710 -25.71 14.19 9.38
CA GLY A 710 -25.23 15.54 9.13
C GLY A 710 -26.30 16.32 8.35
N LYS A 711 -26.66 17.51 8.83
CA LYS A 711 -27.55 18.42 8.09
C LYS A 711 -26.91 18.72 6.74
N SER A 712 -27.50 18.26 5.63
CA SER A 712 -27.04 18.69 4.32
C SER A 712 -27.34 20.18 4.19
N GLN A 713 -26.35 20.98 3.78
CA GLN A 713 -26.55 22.38 3.43
C GLN A 713 -27.08 22.55 1.99
N ASN A 714 -27.51 21.46 1.32
CA ASN A 714 -28.09 21.49 -0.01
C ASN A 714 -29.15 20.38 -0.15
N GLU A 715 -30.29 20.69 -0.73
CA GLU A 715 -31.50 19.84 -0.87
C GLU A 715 -31.36 18.62 -1.79
N ARG A 716 -30.15 18.25 -2.24
CA ARG A 716 -29.93 17.07 -3.10
C ARG A 716 -29.03 16.05 -2.40
N ILE A 717 -29.62 14.95 -1.95
CA ILE A 717 -28.90 13.78 -1.43
C ILE A 717 -28.42 12.96 -2.63
N GLY A 718 -27.11 12.98 -2.91
CA GLY A 718 -26.51 12.22 -4.01
C GLY A 718 -26.04 10.82 -3.62
N VAL A 719 -25.78 10.59 -2.32
CA VAL A 719 -25.25 9.32 -1.79
C VAL A 719 -25.84 8.97 -0.43
N GLN A 720 -26.16 7.69 -0.23
CA GLN A 720 -26.50 7.10 1.05
C GLN A 720 -25.52 5.97 1.40
N LEU A 721 -25.03 5.97 2.64
CA LEU A 721 -24.20 4.92 3.22
C LEU A 721 -24.96 4.20 4.35
N CYS A 722 -25.02 2.88 4.29
CA CYS A 722 -25.63 2.05 5.32
C CYS A 722 -24.86 0.75 5.55
N GLU A 723 -24.76 0.30 6.81
CA GLU A 723 -24.25 -1.03 7.10
C GLU A 723 -25.36 -2.08 6.96
N ARG A 724 -25.00 -3.28 6.51
CA ARG A 724 -25.80 -4.51 6.61
C ARG A 724 -25.14 -5.45 7.61
N PRO A 725 -25.31 -5.22 8.92
CA PRO A 725 -24.57 -5.96 9.93
C PRO A 725 -25.06 -7.40 10.03
N PHE A 726 -24.17 -8.28 10.48
CA PHE A 726 -24.47 -9.66 10.87
C PHE A 726 -24.98 -10.60 9.77
N LEU A 727 -24.80 -10.26 8.48
CA LEU A 727 -24.95 -11.24 7.42
C LEU A 727 -23.99 -12.41 7.65
N GLY A 728 -24.46 -13.63 7.39
CA GLY A 728 -23.62 -14.82 7.46
C GLY A 728 -22.69 -14.87 6.26
N HIS A 729 -21.43 -15.20 6.48
CA HIS A 729 -20.39 -15.30 5.45
C HIS A 729 -19.70 -16.67 5.56
N LEU A 730 -19.92 -17.52 4.56
CA LEU A 730 -19.22 -18.80 4.44
C LEU A 730 -18.23 -18.75 3.28
N ASN A 731 -16.97 -19.02 3.56
CA ASN A 731 -15.98 -19.31 2.51
C ASN A 731 -16.13 -20.78 2.11
N LEU A 732 -16.47 -21.01 0.84
CA LEU A 732 -16.62 -22.34 0.25
C LEU A 732 -15.48 -22.56 -0.75
N ARG A 733 -14.68 -23.60 -0.53
CA ARG A 733 -13.63 -24.06 -1.45
C ARG A 733 -13.96 -25.45 -1.98
N GLY A 734 -13.69 -25.69 -3.25
CA GLY A 734 -13.84 -27.01 -3.86
C GLY A 734 -13.53 -27.02 -5.36
N ASN A 735 -13.35 -28.21 -5.92
CA ASN A 735 -12.94 -28.37 -7.32
C ASN A 735 -14.13 -28.11 -8.28
N PRO A 736 -14.10 -27.06 -9.12
CA PRO A 736 -15.19 -26.79 -10.08
C PRO A 736 -15.28 -27.83 -11.21
N ALA A 737 -14.25 -28.63 -11.45
CA ALA A 737 -14.29 -29.72 -12.42
C ALA A 737 -14.96 -31.00 -11.87
N ASP A 738 -15.23 -31.06 -10.56
CA ASP A 738 -15.95 -32.18 -9.95
C ASP A 738 -17.47 -31.94 -10.01
N LEU A 739 -18.16 -32.67 -10.90
CA LEU A 739 -19.61 -32.56 -11.05
C LEU A 739 -20.37 -32.95 -9.78
N ALA A 740 -19.85 -33.89 -8.98
CA ALA A 740 -20.50 -34.28 -7.73
C ALA A 740 -20.43 -33.15 -6.69
N PHE A 741 -19.32 -32.39 -6.68
CA PHE A 741 -19.21 -31.19 -5.87
C PHE A 741 -20.25 -30.13 -6.30
N LEU A 742 -20.30 -29.78 -7.58
CA LEU A 742 -21.23 -28.77 -8.09
C LEU A 742 -22.69 -29.14 -7.82
N GLN A 743 -23.09 -30.37 -8.11
CA GLN A 743 -24.44 -30.88 -7.85
C GLN A 743 -24.75 -30.97 -6.35
N GLY A 744 -23.75 -31.30 -5.53
CA GLY A 744 -23.88 -31.31 -4.07
C GLY A 744 -24.16 -29.93 -3.50
N VAL A 745 -23.44 -28.91 -3.97
CA VAL A 745 -23.65 -27.51 -3.57
C VAL A 745 -25.01 -27.00 -4.07
N GLU A 746 -25.34 -27.21 -5.35
CA GLU A 746 -26.60 -26.74 -5.96
C GLU A 746 -27.83 -27.30 -5.23
N ARG A 747 -27.81 -28.57 -4.80
CA ARG A 747 -28.89 -29.17 -4.00
C ARG A 747 -29.17 -28.43 -2.69
N VAL A 748 -28.16 -27.79 -2.09
CA VAL A 748 -28.29 -27.07 -0.82
C VAL A 748 -28.59 -25.59 -1.04
N LEU A 749 -27.93 -24.95 -2.00
CA LEU A 749 -28.10 -23.52 -2.26
C LEU A 749 -29.37 -23.21 -3.08
N GLY A 750 -29.85 -24.19 -3.86
CA GLY A 750 -30.99 -24.04 -4.76
C GLY A 750 -30.65 -23.34 -6.09
N PHE A 751 -29.36 -23.13 -6.37
CA PHE A 751 -28.84 -22.57 -7.63
C PHE A 751 -27.40 -23.04 -7.87
N ALA A 752 -27.00 -23.07 -9.14
CA ALA A 752 -25.65 -23.41 -9.55
C ALA A 752 -24.64 -22.33 -9.16
N LEU A 753 -23.45 -22.74 -8.71
CA LEU A 753 -22.35 -21.82 -8.41
C LEU A 753 -21.91 -21.04 -9.67
N PRO A 754 -21.53 -19.76 -9.54
CA PRO A 754 -20.99 -19.01 -10.65
C PRO A 754 -19.58 -19.54 -10.98
N LEU A 755 -19.38 -20.03 -12.20
CA LEU A 755 -18.07 -20.54 -12.66
C LEU A 755 -17.28 -19.53 -13.48
N LYS A 756 -17.96 -18.48 -13.97
CA LYS A 756 -17.31 -17.40 -14.72
C LYS A 756 -16.63 -16.44 -13.73
N PRO A 757 -15.36 -16.05 -13.94
CA PRO A 757 -14.69 -15.07 -13.09
C PRO A 757 -15.53 -13.80 -12.91
N ASN A 758 -15.48 -13.25 -11.70
CA ASN A 758 -16.12 -11.98 -11.35
C ASN A 758 -17.66 -11.97 -11.53
N THR A 759 -18.32 -13.12 -11.33
CA THR A 759 -19.78 -13.22 -11.41
C THR A 759 -20.44 -13.68 -10.12
N VAL A 760 -21.73 -13.40 -10.03
CA VAL A 760 -22.60 -13.68 -8.89
C VAL A 760 -23.68 -14.67 -9.33
N ALA A 761 -24.03 -15.60 -8.46
CA ALA A 761 -25.27 -16.36 -8.56
C ALA A 761 -26.05 -16.21 -7.25
N GLU A 762 -27.37 -16.07 -7.33
CA GLU A 762 -28.18 -15.81 -6.14
C GLU A 762 -29.58 -16.38 -6.24
N SER A 763 -30.17 -16.62 -5.07
CA SER A 763 -31.59 -16.81 -4.87
C SER A 763 -32.18 -15.60 -4.14
N ARG A 764 -33.43 -15.69 -3.67
CA ARG A 764 -34.04 -14.61 -2.88
C ARG A 764 -33.32 -14.33 -1.55
N GLU A 765 -32.66 -15.33 -0.97
CA GLU A 765 -32.08 -15.24 0.38
C GLU A 765 -30.56 -15.42 0.40
N LEU A 766 -29.99 -16.13 -0.57
CA LEU A 766 -28.59 -16.51 -0.59
C LEU A 766 -27.89 -15.92 -1.81
N THR A 767 -26.63 -15.53 -1.64
CA THR A 767 -25.78 -15.10 -2.75
C THR A 767 -24.46 -15.87 -2.71
N ALA A 768 -24.01 -16.41 -3.83
CA ALA A 768 -22.64 -16.86 -4.05
C ALA A 768 -21.88 -15.85 -4.91
N LEU A 769 -20.74 -15.39 -4.41
CA LEU A 769 -19.84 -14.46 -5.06
C LEU A 769 -18.57 -15.22 -5.46
N TRP A 770 -18.21 -15.17 -6.74
CA TRP A 770 -16.96 -15.78 -7.20
C TRP A 770 -15.75 -15.03 -6.60
N LEU A 771 -14.83 -15.78 -5.97
CA LEU A 771 -13.59 -15.23 -5.43
C LEU A 771 -12.36 -15.70 -6.20
N GLY A 772 -12.38 -16.94 -6.66
CA GLY A 772 -11.28 -17.58 -7.36
C GLY A 772 -11.74 -18.85 -8.08
N PRO A 773 -10.86 -19.51 -8.86
CA PRO A 773 -11.22 -20.71 -9.63
C PRO A 773 -11.90 -21.80 -8.81
N ASP A 774 -11.51 -21.96 -7.55
CA ASP A 774 -11.95 -22.98 -6.60
C ASP A 774 -12.54 -22.37 -5.31
N GLU A 775 -12.94 -21.09 -5.33
CA GLU A 775 -13.34 -20.34 -4.13
C GLU A 775 -14.54 -19.42 -4.35
N TRP A 776 -15.50 -19.49 -3.42
CA TRP A 776 -16.71 -18.68 -3.40
C TRP A 776 -16.98 -18.13 -2.00
N LEU A 777 -17.51 -16.90 -1.93
CA LEU A 777 -18.10 -16.36 -0.71
C LEU A 777 -19.61 -16.50 -0.78
N LEU A 778 -20.19 -17.22 0.19
CA LEU A 778 -21.63 -17.30 0.35
C LEU A 778 -22.09 -16.25 1.37
N LEU A 779 -22.98 -15.35 0.95
CA LEU A 779 -23.72 -14.46 1.84
C LEU A 779 -25.05 -15.13 2.21
N THR A 780 -25.34 -15.21 3.51
CA THR A 780 -26.57 -15.81 4.04
C THR A 780 -27.33 -14.81 4.91
N PRO A 781 -28.64 -15.03 5.13
CA PRO A 781 -29.35 -14.33 6.19
C PRO A 781 -28.64 -14.57 7.54
N PRO A 782 -28.72 -13.62 8.48
CA PRO A 782 -28.16 -13.80 9.82
C PRO A 782 -28.69 -15.08 10.48
N ASP A 783 -27.83 -15.74 11.25
CA ASP A 783 -28.16 -16.91 12.08
C ASP A 783 -28.54 -18.17 11.26
N ARG A 784 -28.21 -18.21 9.96
CA ARG A 784 -28.46 -19.35 9.06
C ARG A 784 -27.17 -20.02 8.60
N GLU A 785 -26.03 -19.37 8.75
CA GLU A 785 -24.71 -19.80 8.29
C GLU A 785 -24.32 -21.19 8.81
N ALA A 786 -24.54 -21.48 10.10
CA ALA A 786 -24.20 -22.76 10.70
C ALA A 786 -25.03 -23.92 10.10
N GLY A 787 -26.34 -23.69 9.91
CA GLY A 787 -27.24 -24.68 9.31
C GLY A 787 -26.91 -24.95 7.84
N ILE A 788 -26.58 -23.91 7.07
CA ILE A 788 -26.18 -24.03 5.66
C ILE A 788 -24.83 -24.75 5.55
N ALA A 789 -23.84 -24.37 6.37
CA ALA A 789 -22.55 -25.05 6.39
C ALA A 789 -22.70 -26.54 6.71
N GLN A 790 -23.55 -26.91 7.67
CA GLN A 790 -23.81 -28.31 7.99
C GLN A 790 -24.52 -29.04 6.85
N ALA A 791 -25.52 -28.42 6.21
CA ALA A 791 -26.21 -29.01 5.06
C ALA A 791 -25.25 -29.25 3.88
N LEU A 792 -24.34 -28.30 3.61
CA LEU A 792 -23.30 -28.45 2.60
C LEU A 792 -22.34 -29.60 2.94
N ARG A 793 -21.84 -29.68 4.18
CA ARG A 793 -20.98 -30.79 4.63
C ARG A 793 -21.67 -32.15 4.45
N ASN A 794 -22.95 -32.24 4.82
CA ASN A 794 -23.72 -33.48 4.65
C ASN A 794 -23.91 -33.84 3.17
N SER A 795 -24.16 -32.84 2.31
CA SER A 795 -24.38 -33.04 0.88
C SER A 795 -23.10 -33.46 0.13
N LEU A 796 -21.96 -32.91 0.53
CA LEU A 796 -20.65 -33.16 -0.09
C LEU A 796 -19.93 -34.40 0.45
N GLY A 797 -20.26 -34.86 1.66
CA GLY A 797 -19.73 -36.10 2.22
C GLY A 797 -18.21 -36.14 2.29
N ASN A 798 -17.59 -37.09 1.57
CA ASN A 798 -16.13 -37.33 1.58
C ASN A 798 -15.38 -36.62 0.44
N LEU A 799 -16.05 -35.74 -0.32
CA LEU A 799 -15.37 -34.95 -1.35
C LEU A 799 -14.30 -34.03 -0.73
N PHE A 800 -13.34 -33.60 -1.55
CA PHE A 800 -12.35 -32.62 -1.12
C PHE A 800 -12.92 -31.20 -1.25
N PHE A 801 -13.24 -30.59 -0.12
CA PHE A 801 -13.78 -29.24 -0.01
C PHE A 801 -13.34 -28.60 1.32
N ALA A 802 -13.54 -27.28 1.45
CA ALA A 802 -13.50 -26.60 2.74
C ALA A 802 -14.71 -25.66 2.88
N ILE A 803 -15.31 -25.62 4.07
CA ILE A 803 -16.41 -24.69 4.41
C ILE A 803 -16.08 -24.03 5.74
N ILE A 804 -15.82 -22.73 5.69
CA ILE A 804 -15.31 -21.97 6.82
C ILE A 804 -16.20 -20.75 7.07
N ASP A 805 -16.70 -20.64 8.28
CA ASP A 805 -17.46 -19.47 8.73
C ASP A 805 -16.50 -18.30 8.99
N ILE A 806 -16.72 -17.19 8.28
CA ILE A 806 -16.00 -15.93 8.44
C ILE A 806 -16.94 -14.75 8.76
N SER A 807 -18.17 -15.04 9.19
CA SER A 807 -19.25 -14.07 9.43
C SER A 807 -18.88 -12.96 10.42
N SER A 808 -18.11 -13.29 11.47
CA SER A 808 -17.65 -12.28 12.44
C SER A 808 -16.45 -11.46 11.98
N GLY A 809 -15.76 -11.89 10.91
CA GLY A 809 -14.54 -11.27 10.41
C GLY A 809 -14.75 -10.21 9.35
N GLN A 810 -15.99 -10.01 8.90
CA GLN A 810 -16.34 -9.08 7.84
C GLN A 810 -17.67 -8.40 8.15
N THR A 811 -17.91 -7.25 7.53
CA THR A 811 -19.23 -6.60 7.46
C THR A 811 -19.49 -6.14 6.04
N VAL A 812 -20.73 -5.72 5.75
CA VAL A 812 -21.11 -5.19 4.45
C VAL A 812 -21.52 -3.74 4.59
N ILE A 813 -20.83 -2.85 3.87
CA ILE A 813 -21.22 -1.45 3.71
C ILE A 813 -21.91 -1.33 2.35
N ASN A 814 -23.15 -0.86 2.34
CA ASN A 814 -23.87 -0.55 1.12
C ASN A 814 -23.80 0.95 0.83
N ILE A 815 -23.35 1.29 -0.37
CA ILE A 815 -23.35 2.65 -0.92
C ILE A 815 -24.32 2.72 -2.09
N ARG A 816 -25.26 3.67 -2.05
CA ARG A 816 -26.26 3.85 -3.12
C ARG A 816 -26.53 5.32 -3.42
N GLY A 817 -27.05 5.60 -4.61
CA GLY A 817 -27.43 6.95 -5.05
C GLY A 817 -26.83 7.27 -6.41
N ASN A 818 -27.31 8.32 -7.07
CA ASN A 818 -26.85 8.68 -8.42
C ASN A 818 -25.35 8.97 -8.48
N GLN A 819 -24.73 9.45 -7.40
CA GLN A 819 -23.29 9.73 -7.30
C GLN A 819 -22.46 8.61 -6.65
N ALA A 820 -23.05 7.43 -6.38
CA ALA A 820 -22.33 6.33 -5.74
C ALA A 820 -21.11 5.86 -6.57
N ARG A 821 -21.24 5.80 -7.90
CA ARG A 821 -20.13 5.44 -8.79
C ARG A 821 -19.00 6.47 -8.73
N ASP A 822 -19.33 7.76 -8.72
CA ASP A 822 -18.34 8.84 -8.68
C ASP A 822 -17.57 8.86 -7.36
N VAL A 823 -18.23 8.55 -6.23
CA VAL A 823 -17.55 8.37 -4.94
C VAL A 823 -16.57 7.20 -5.00
N LEU A 824 -17.03 6.05 -5.50
CA LEU A 824 -16.19 4.86 -5.59
C LEU A 824 -15.00 5.06 -6.54
N ALA A 825 -15.18 5.76 -7.66
CA ALA A 825 -14.15 6.04 -8.66
C ALA A 825 -12.96 6.86 -8.11
N LYS A 826 -13.13 7.57 -6.98
CA LYS A 826 -12.03 8.31 -6.33
C LYS A 826 -10.99 7.41 -5.66
N GLY A 827 -11.36 6.17 -5.33
CA GLY A 827 -10.51 5.25 -4.57
C GLY A 827 -10.48 3.84 -5.12
N CYS A 828 -11.29 3.53 -6.14
CA CYS A 828 -11.34 2.23 -6.79
C CYS A 828 -10.70 2.30 -8.18
N SER A 829 -9.79 1.38 -8.48
CA SER A 829 -9.17 1.28 -9.80
C SER A 829 -10.02 0.52 -10.83
N LEU A 830 -11.15 -0.08 -10.41
CA LEU A 830 -12.03 -0.79 -11.33
C LEU A 830 -12.84 0.20 -12.16
N ASP A 831 -13.04 -0.12 -13.44
CA ASP A 831 -14.03 0.56 -14.26
C ASP A 831 -15.43 0.14 -13.83
N LEU A 832 -16.06 0.99 -13.03
CA LEU A 832 -17.44 0.82 -12.57
C LEU A 832 -18.44 1.39 -13.58
N HIS A 833 -18.12 1.56 -14.86
CA HIS A 833 -19.12 1.95 -15.85
C HIS A 833 -20.18 0.84 -16.01
N PRO A 834 -21.49 1.15 -16.16
CA PRO A 834 -22.56 0.16 -16.32
C PRO A 834 -22.40 -0.84 -17.48
N ARG A 835 -21.48 -0.58 -18.42
CA ARG A 835 -21.14 -1.48 -19.54
C ARG A 835 -20.17 -2.59 -19.14
N HIS A 836 -19.36 -2.34 -18.11
CA HIS A 836 -18.31 -3.24 -17.62
C HIS A 836 -18.66 -3.83 -16.26
N PHE A 837 -19.39 -3.10 -15.42
CA PHE A 837 -19.81 -3.53 -14.09
C PHE A 837 -21.31 -3.29 -13.89
N TYR A 838 -22.07 -4.38 -13.91
CA TYR A 838 -23.55 -4.43 -13.88
C TYR A 838 -24.04 -5.46 -12.85
N PRO A 839 -25.35 -5.53 -12.54
CA PRO A 839 -25.90 -6.54 -11.63
C PRO A 839 -25.55 -7.96 -12.07
N GLY A 840 -25.09 -8.79 -11.14
CA GLY A 840 -24.52 -10.10 -11.45
C GLY A 840 -22.99 -10.11 -11.61
N CYS A 841 -22.33 -8.95 -11.53
CA CYS A 841 -20.88 -8.84 -11.40
C CYS A 841 -20.44 -8.63 -9.94
N CYS A 842 -19.31 -9.25 -9.58
CA CYS A 842 -18.58 -8.94 -8.37
C CYS A 842 -17.07 -8.88 -8.67
N ALA A 843 -16.29 -8.19 -7.86
CA ALA A 843 -14.84 -8.18 -8.01
C ALA A 843 -14.16 -7.94 -6.66
N GLN A 844 -12.99 -8.56 -6.48
CA GLN A 844 -12.08 -8.20 -5.40
C GLN A 844 -11.23 -7.03 -5.87
N THR A 845 -11.14 -5.98 -5.05
CA THR A 845 -10.36 -4.77 -5.37
C THR A 845 -9.92 -4.06 -4.09
N HIS A 846 -9.20 -2.96 -4.26
CA HIS A 846 -8.97 -1.99 -3.20
C HIS A 846 -9.88 -0.79 -3.42
N ILE A 847 -10.48 -0.31 -2.34
CA ILE A 847 -11.06 1.03 -2.28
C ILE A 847 -10.26 1.81 -1.26
N ALA A 848 -9.63 2.89 -1.73
CA ALA A 848 -8.51 3.54 -1.05
C ALA A 848 -7.39 2.54 -0.78
N LYS A 849 -7.32 1.99 0.43
CA LYS A 849 -6.30 1.02 0.87
C LYS A 849 -6.92 -0.21 1.56
N ALA A 850 -8.25 -0.30 1.61
CA ALA A 850 -8.95 -1.44 2.16
C ALA A 850 -9.28 -2.44 1.06
N THR A 851 -8.90 -3.71 1.25
CA THR A 851 -9.36 -4.81 0.39
C THR A 851 -10.85 -5.02 0.59
N VAL A 852 -11.59 -5.00 -0.51
CA VAL A 852 -13.05 -5.18 -0.54
C VAL A 852 -13.45 -6.16 -1.62
N LEU A 853 -14.54 -6.87 -1.39
CA LEU A 853 -15.32 -7.50 -2.44
C LEU A 853 -16.50 -6.57 -2.74
N ILE A 854 -16.53 -6.03 -3.97
CA ILE A 854 -17.60 -5.16 -4.44
C ILE A 854 -18.55 -5.95 -5.32
N ARG A 855 -19.86 -5.72 -5.17
CA ARG A 855 -20.89 -6.16 -6.13
C ARG A 855 -21.92 -5.07 -6.35
N GLN A 856 -22.53 -5.04 -7.52
CA GLN A 856 -23.71 -4.19 -7.77
C GLN A 856 -24.98 -5.00 -7.51
N GLN A 857 -25.90 -4.46 -6.70
CA GLN A 857 -27.12 -5.18 -6.30
C GLN A 857 -28.18 -5.20 -7.39
N ASP A 858 -28.41 -4.06 -8.04
CA ASP A 858 -29.48 -3.88 -9.02
C ASP A 858 -29.05 -2.83 -10.07
N HIS A 859 -29.89 -2.55 -11.07
CA HIS A 859 -29.51 -1.66 -12.17
C HIS A 859 -29.30 -0.20 -11.74
N SER A 860 -29.79 0.21 -10.57
CA SER A 860 -29.44 1.49 -9.96
C SER A 860 -28.00 1.44 -9.42
N PRO A 861 -27.33 2.59 -9.24
CA PRO A 861 -26.00 2.60 -8.61
C PRO A 861 -26.11 2.30 -7.10
N SER A 862 -26.24 1.01 -6.76
CA SER A 862 -26.24 0.45 -5.41
C SER A 862 -25.21 -0.68 -5.32
N PHE A 863 -24.22 -0.53 -4.45
CA PHE A 863 -23.08 -1.43 -4.32
C PHE A 863 -22.95 -1.94 -2.90
N ASP A 864 -22.78 -3.24 -2.75
CA ASP A 864 -22.34 -3.85 -1.50
C ASP A 864 -20.82 -3.96 -1.50
N LEU A 865 -20.19 -3.48 -0.43
CA LEU A 865 -18.77 -3.56 -0.16
C LEU A 865 -18.58 -4.49 1.03
N VAL A 866 -18.20 -5.75 0.78
CA VAL A 866 -17.80 -6.67 1.84
C VAL A 866 -16.39 -6.33 2.25
N VAL A 867 -16.20 -5.93 3.50
CA VAL A 867 -14.93 -5.45 4.04
C VAL A 867 -14.60 -6.21 5.32
N ARG A 868 -13.31 -6.49 5.54
CA ARG A 868 -12.83 -7.07 6.81
C ARG A 868 -13.19 -6.16 7.97
N ARG A 869 -13.63 -6.75 9.09
CA ARG A 869 -14.06 -6.04 10.31
C ARG A 869 -13.05 -4.98 10.75
N SER A 870 -11.77 -5.32 10.75
CA SER A 870 -10.72 -4.41 11.22
C SER A 870 -10.48 -3.20 10.31
N PHE A 871 -10.94 -3.23 9.05
CA PHE A 871 -10.84 -2.11 8.10
C PHE A 871 -12.16 -1.34 7.94
N ALA A 872 -13.25 -1.84 8.52
CA ALA A 872 -14.60 -1.31 8.25
C ALA A 872 -14.72 0.17 8.62
N GLU A 873 -14.24 0.57 9.79
CA GLU A 873 -14.28 1.97 10.23
C GLU A 873 -13.45 2.89 9.33
N TYR A 874 -12.23 2.48 8.96
CA TYR A 874 -11.38 3.23 8.02
C TYR A 874 -12.10 3.44 6.68
N LEU A 875 -12.67 2.38 6.11
CA LEU A 875 -13.39 2.48 4.84
C LEU A 875 -14.63 3.37 4.97
N ALA A 876 -15.39 3.27 6.07
CA ALA A 876 -16.55 4.12 6.31
C ALA A 876 -16.18 5.60 6.44
N LEU A 877 -15.08 5.92 7.14
CA LEU A 877 -14.54 7.29 7.25
C LEU A 877 -14.08 7.83 5.89
N TRP A 878 -13.39 6.99 5.10
CA TRP A 878 -12.95 7.37 3.77
C TRP A 878 -14.14 7.62 2.82
N LEU A 879 -15.14 6.73 2.81
CA LEU A 879 -16.35 6.91 2.00
C LEU A 879 -17.13 8.16 2.42
N LYS A 880 -17.20 8.45 3.71
CA LYS A 880 -17.81 9.67 4.24
C LYS A 880 -17.11 10.92 3.72
N ASP A 881 -15.78 10.93 3.77
CA ASP A 881 -14.94 12.03 3.26
C ASP A 881 -15.08 12.21 1.74
N ALA A 882 -15.02 11.10 1.00
CA ALA A 882 -15.16 11.07 -0.46
C ALA A 882 -16.56 11.50 -0.93
N ALA A 883 -17.61 11.28 -0.14
CA ALA A 883 -18.99 11.63 -0.48
C ALA A 883 -19.40 13.06 -0.13
N GLN A 884 -18.57 13.83 0.60
CA GLN A 884 -18.96 15.15 1.13
C GLN A 884 -19.49 16.11 0.06
N GLU A 885 -18.90 16.14 -1.14
CA GLU A 885 -19.30 17.06 -2.21
C GLU A 885 -20.64 16.70 -2.89
N TYR A 886 -21.18 15.51 -2.65
CA TYR A 886 -22.38 14.99 -3.31
C TYR A 886 -23.64 15.02 -2.43
N GLY A 887 -23.54 15.46 -1.18
CA GLY A 887 -24.62 15.35 -0.20
C GLY A 887 -24.79 13.90 0.29
N LEU A 888 -24.47 13.67 1.56
CA LEU A 888 -24.40 12.35 2.17
C LEU A 888 -25.46 12.15 3.25
N VAL A 889 -26.14 11.01 3.23
CA VAL A 889 -26.96 10.51 4.35
C VAL A 889 -26.37 9.20 4.90
N THR A 890 -26.24 9.12 6.22
CA THR A 890 -25.81 7.90 6.95
C THR A 890 -26.98 7.34 7.75
N GLY A 891 -27.18 6.02 7.78
CA GLY A 891 -28.20 5.39 8.63
C GLY A 891 -28.52 3.93 8.30
N SER A 892 -29.41 3.30 9.08
CA SER A 892 -29.88 1.91 8.86
C SER A 892 -30.85 1.81 7.68
N MET A 893 -30.78 0.71 6.91
CA MET A 893 -31.74 0.44 5.83
C MET A 893 -33.20 0.43 6.33
N GLN A 894 -34.01 1.41 5.91
CA GLN A 894 -35.46 1.22 5.85
C GLN A 894 -35.85 0.72 4.44
N PRO A 895 -36.84 -0.17 4.31
CA PRO A 895 -37.39 -0.56 3.01
C PRO A 895 -37.86 0.68 2.23
N ILE A 896 -37.55 0.70 0.92
CA ILE A 896 -37.89 1.78 -0.03
C ILE A 896 -39.40 1.76 -0.32
N GLY A 897 -40.21 2.06 0.68
CA GLY A 897 -41.66 2.14 0.57
C GLY A 897 -42.29 3.40 1.14
N LYS A 898 -41.55 4.24 1.89
CA LYS A 898 -42.14 5.40 2.59
C LYS A 898 -41.44 6.75 2.43
N LEU A 899 -40.29 6.82 1.77
CA LEU A 899 -39.56 8.09 1.60
C LEU A 899 -39.85 8.83 0.29
N PHE A 900 -40.50 8.19 -0.69
CA PHE A 900 -40.88 8.82 -1.96
C PHE A 900 -42.38 9.16 -2.09
N GLN A 901 -43.20 8.93 -1.06
CA GLN A 901 -44.65 9.22 -1.10
C GLN A 901 -45.03 10.66 -0.67
N ARG A 902 -44.08 11.53 -0.31
CA ARG A 902 -44.40 12.92 0.08
C ARG A 902 -44.50 13.92 -1.08
N HIS A 903 -44.43 13.47 -2.34
CA HIS A 903 -44.47 14.36 -3.50
C HIS A 903 -45.74 14.24 -4.38
N GLU A 904 -46.72 13.40 -4.04
CA GLU A 904 -48.00 13.33 -4.78
C GLU A 904 -49.16 14.10 -4.15
N ASP A 905 -49.08 14.52 -2.88
CA ASP A 905 -50.14 15.30 -2.22
C ASP A 905 -50.07 16.83 -2.45
N ALA A 906 -49.14 17.31 -3.28
CA ALA A 906 -48.97 18.74 -3.59
C ALA A 906 -49.64 19.19 -4.92
N ARG A 907 -50.50 18.35 -5.52
CA ARG A 907 -51.27 18.69 -6.75
C ARG A 907 -52.79 18.78 -6.54
N GLN A 908 -53.24 19.09 -5.32
CA GLN A 908 -54.64 19.46 -5.03
C GLN A 908 -54.77 20.69 -4.14
N VAL A 909 -54.01 21.77 -4.37
CA VAL A 909 -54.44 23.14 -4.03
C VAL A 909 -53.75 24.12 -4.98
N GLN A 910 -54.35 24.34 -6.16
CA GLN A 910 -54.49 25.58 -6.96
C GLN A 910 -54.76 25.25 -8.41
#